data_AF-A0A8J5J883-F1
#
_entry.id   AF-A0A8J5J883-F1
#
_cell.length_a   1.000
_cell.length_b   1.000
_cell.length_c   1.000
_cell.angle_alpha   90.00
_cell.angle_beta   90.00
_cell.angle_gamma   90.00
#
_symmetry.space_group_name_H-M   'P 1'
#
loop_
_entity.id
_entity.type
_entity.pdbx_description
1 polymer ?
#
loop_
_entity_poly.entity_id
_entity_poly.type
_entity_poly.pdbx_seq_one_letter_code
_entity_poly.pdbx_strand_id
1 'polypeptide(L)'
;MRAVWCVRMYTSFAVITLLPVMWTCGWRGVGVEAAPTPLRLTVSTPEGKNRTLEVMADDTGLTAAGATKEELEAVLLHADAQGMIKEAVIRGQHIPIYMNVTPVVDNLFALRTFDGRDFLISDKNYTNASLSDFIDDPTLRLADVPVTWPLLPDLGDVSLQVTLTSSLQYTSITVNNKEIMREGNYTRTTSMTGWVTVPPYSGCYLRVINPYTGQVTLARYFNTIDHLLDQELTRTLADLKEGRLALLVSYYDASARLGTKARSMLHRLGSWAAPHLKFRDCWAWVWRAGGETLAEALVTNPRGSFTLPRPLNLQVLLHAPHPAGRLCTTWHSGEHWQKRHHFCDLYDGYAGLCSCTDPAPAPPTPILREVSIVPQSWWRENIAIVMLAGPRPHYLYRLLQQLLTQPGVTPDLVMVSVDGPEEETIKLAEIFGLRYVVHTREGTETSSRISRHLRFALFKALEAFEDVDKFIILEEDLILAPDFYSFMQQTSVLLEEEAAWLYGVSAFSHLSSSHTANDLTRLLRVTSFPSCGWMTTTAFLQQTLPKWPPVHVTGDWDFWMGTEVVRQGRELLLPEISRTAHGGTTGSHTGGSIARWYNSQPLSSLPHTSLNLTAVRKEIYEKNLIRELSLARPLDVSDPFYLNPPPYQVSQNAFF
;
A
#
# COMPACT_ATOMS: atom_id res chain seq x y z
N MET A 1 55.35 -5.01 14.39
CA MET A 1 53.90 -4.69 14.33
C MET A 1 53.33 -5.37 13.10
N ARG A 2 52.53 -6.44 13.26
CA ARG A 2 51.86 -7.10 12.13
C ARG A 2 50.51 -6.42 11.96
N ALA A 3 50.36 -5.58 10.94
CA ALA A 3 49.08 -5.06 10.52
C ALA A 3 48.28 -6.21 9.88
N VAL A 4 47.19 -6.61 10.52
CA VAL A 4 46.23 -7.56 9.96
C VAL A 4 45.29 -6.74 9.09
N TRP A 5 45.25 -7.05 7.80
CA TRP A 5 44.27 -6.51 6.88
C TRP A 5 42.89 -7.05 7.24
N CYS A 6 41.94 -6.14 7.50
CA CYS A 6 40.53 -6.49 7.66
C CYS A 6 39.78 -5.81 6.53
N VAL A 7 39.60 -6.52 5.41
CA VAL A 7 38.76 -6.04 4.31
C VAL A 7 37.32 -6.11 4.79
N ARG A 8 36.71 -4.95 5.07
CA ARG A 8 35.27 -4.84 5.31
C ARG A 8 34.55 -5.07 3.97
N MET A 9 33.95 -6.24 3.80
CA MET A 9 32.98 -6.49 2.74
C MET A 9 31.75 -5.61 2.97
N TYR A 10 31.64 -4.51 2.21
CA TYR A 10 30.33 -3.92 1.94
C TYR A 10 29.70 -4.74 0.82
N THR A 11 28.61 -5.45 1.13
CA THR A 11 27.88 -6.28 0.19
C THR A 11 27.21 -5.40 -0.87
N SER A 12 27.85 -5.27 -2.04
CA SER A 12 27.28 -4.60 -3.20
C SER A 12 26.31 -5.52 -3.95
N PHE A 13 25.08 -5.03 -3.98
CA PHE A 13 23.93 -5.42 -4.79
C PHE A 13 24.27 -5.94 -6.20
N ALA A 14 23.66 -7.06 -6.57
CA ALA A 14 23.41 -7.38 -7.98
C ALA A 14 22.27 -6.50 -8.48
N VAL A 15 22.64 -5.55 -9.34
CA VAL A 15 21.77 -4.64 -10.07
C VAL A 15 20.86 -5.42 -11.01
N ILE A 16 19.54 -5.38 -10.77
CA ILE A 16 18.56 -5.27 -11.85
C ILE A 16 18.37 -3.76 -12.07
N THR A 17 18.78 -3.29 -13.24
CA THR A 17 18.62 -1.89 -13.65
C THR A 17 17.15 -1.61 -13.91
N LEU A 18 16.63 -0.51 -13.36
CA LEU A 18 15.92 0.53 -14.10
C LEU A 18 15.84 1.84 -13.27
N LEU A 19 16.66 2.81 -13.70
CA LEU A 19 16.53 4.28 -13.62
C LEU A 19 16.83 5.03 -12.30
N PRO A 20 17.34 6.29 -12.42
CA PRO A 20 18.32 6.87 -11.51
C PRO A 20 17.69 7.86 -10.53
N VAL A 21 18.10 7.77 -9.26
CA VAL A 21 17.90 8.86 -8.30
C VAL A 21 19.27 9.22 -7.75
N MET A 22 19.88 10.26 -8.35
CA MET A 22 20.80 11.12 -7.60
C MET A 22 20.09 11.51 -6.30
N TRP A 23 20.79 11.65 -5.19
CA TRP A 23 20.69 12.81 -4.29
C TRP A 23 21.85 12.81 -3.31
N THR A 24 22.34 14.02 -3.11
CA THR A 24 23.45 14.47 -2.29
C THR A 24 23.04 14.66 -0.83
N CYS A 25 23.84 14.19 0.11
CA CYS A 25 23.98 14.72 1.48
C CYS A 25 25.34 14.21 2.01
N GLY A 26 26.30 14.99 2.48
CA GLY A 26 26.23 16.27 3.17
C GLY A 26 26.43 16.04 4.68
N TRP A 27 27.66 15.75 5.11
CA TRP A 27 28.08 15.83 6.52
C TRP A 27 29.40 16.60 6.64
N ARG A 28 29.44 17.55 7.58
CA ARG A 28 30.60 18.39 7.95
C ARG A 28 31.35 17.76 9.13
N GLY A 29 32.68 17.68 9.01
CA GLY A 29 33.72 17.51 10.05
C GLY A 29 33.74 16.12 10.71
N VAL A 30 34.83 15.36 10.77
CA VAL A 30 36.24 15.70 11.00
C VAL A 30 37.10 14.58 10.38
N GLY A 31 38.18 14.95 9.67
CA GLY A 31 39.18 14.03 9.10
C GLY A 31 38.93 13.70 7.63
N VAL A 32 39.83 14.14 6.74
CA VAL A 32 39.85 13.68 5.35
C VAL A 32 40.42 12.27 5.35
N GLU A 33 39.58 11.26 5.59
CA GLU A 33 39.88 9.89 5.16
C GLU A 33 39.61 9.83 3.64
N ALA A 34 40.62 9.42 2.88
CA ALA A 34 40.49 9.21 1.43
C ALA A 34 39.36 8.21 1.17
N ALA A 35 38.51 8.50 0.17
CA ALA A 35 37.42 7.62 -0.19
C ALA A 35 37.98 6.25 -0.61
N PRO A 36 37.39 5.13 -0.15
CA PRO A 36 37.88 3.80 -0.50
C PRO A 36 37.80 3.57 -2.02
N THR A 37 38.84 2.94 -2.58
CA THR A 37 38.96 2.67 -4.02
C THR A 37 38.27 1.34 -4.36
N PRO A 38 37.34 1.31 -5.34
CA PRO A 38 36.75 0.06 -5.80
C PRO A 38 37.76 -0.75 -6.62
N LEU A 39 37.87 -2.04 -6.34
CA LEU A 39 38.71 -3.02 -7.04
C LEU A 39 37.84 -4.15 -7.61
N ARG A 40 38.09 -4.54 -8.85
CA ARG A 40 37.47 -5.68 -9.52
C ARG A 40 38.41 -6.87 -9.58
N LEU A 41 38.29 -7.78 -8.61
CA LEU A 41 39.14 -8.96 -8.51
C LEU A 41 38.52 -10.14 -9.24
N THR A 42 39.31 -10.87 -10.03
CA THR A 42 38.85 -12.11 -10.66
C THR A 42 39.30 -13.30 -9.82
N VAL A 43 38.36 -14.14 -9.41
CA VAL A 43 38.59 -15.30 -8.54
C VAL A 43 38.16 -16.59 -9.24
N SER A 44 39.00 -17.62 -9.19
CA SER A 44 38.66 -18.99 -9.53
C SER A 44 38.10 -19.70 -8.29
N THR A 45 36.86 -20.16 -8.37
CA THR A 45 36.19 -20.89 -7.28
C THR A 45 36.75 -22.30 -7.12
N PRO A 46 36.49 -23.00 -5.99
CA PRO A 46 36.92 -24.39 -5.81
C PRO A 46 36.37 -25.34 -6.89
N GLU A 47 35.25 -24.97 -7.52
CA GLU A 47 34.63 -25.67 -8.64
C GLU A 47 35.27 -25.37 -10.01
N GLY A 48 36.31 -24.53 -10.07
CA GLY A 48 37.00 -24.15 -11.30
C GLY A 48 36.28 -23.10 -12.15
N LYS A 49 35.30 -22.37 -11.60
CA LYS A 49 34.61 -21.28 -12.30
C LYS A 49 35.23 -19.94 -11.94
N ASN A 50 35.44 -19.07 -12.93
CA ASN A 50 35.94 -17.72 -12.68
C ASN A 50 34.78 -16.75 -12.41
N ARG A 51 34.90 -15.92 -11.38
CA ARG A 51 33.93 -14.89 -10.97
C ARG A 51 34.66 -13.57 -10.74
N THR A 52 34.06 -12.46 -11.14
CA THR A 52 34.58 -11.12 -10.83
C THR A 52 33.85 -10.57 -9.61
N LEU A 53 34.61 -10.16 -8.61
CA LEU A 53 34.13 -9.59 -7.35
C LEU A 53 34.52 -8.12 -7.28
N GLU A 54 33.58 -7.27 -6.86
CA GLU A 54 33.87 -5.87 -6.58
C GLU A 54 34.11 -5.70 -5.08
N VAL A 55 35.30 -5.27 -4.70
CA VAL A 55 35.71 -5.08 -3.30
C VAL A 55 36.24 -3.67 -3.09
N MET A 56 36.00 -3.11 -1.90
CA MET A 56 36.50 -1.80 -1.54
C MET A 56 37.84 -1.95 -0.82
N ALA A 57 38.88 -1.28 -1.32
CA ALA A 57 40.19 -1.24 -0.69
C ALA A 57 40.51 0.15 -0.13
N ASP A 58 41.29 0.20 0.94
CA ASP A 58 41.84 1.44 1.47
C ASP A 58 43.09 1.86 0.68
N ASP A 59 43.17 3.15 0.33
CA ASP A 59 44.32 3.67 -0.45
C ASP A 59 45.64 3.52 0.31
N THR A 60 45.58 3.53 1.64
CA THR A 60 46.74 3.35 2.53
C THR A 60 47.27 1.92 2.51
N GLY A 61 46.38 0.93 2.41
CA GLY A 61 46.75 -0.48 2.26
C GLY A 61 47.32 -0.79 0.89
N LEU A 62 46.69 -0.31 -0.19
CA LEU A 62 47.18 -0.49 -1.57
C LEU A 62 48.62 0.00 -1.73
N THR A 63 48.92 1.17 -1.17
CA THR A 63 50.27 1.77 -1.19
C THR A 63 51.27 0.96 -0.34
N ALA A 64 50.83 0.41 0.80
CA ALA A 64 51.67 -0.42 1.68
C ALA A 64 51.95 -1.83 1.11
N ALA A 65 51.09 -2.35 0.24
CA ALA A 65 51.23 -3.64 -0.42
C ALA A 65 52.22 -3.63 -1.61
N GLY A 66 52.60 -2.45 -2.11
CA GLY A 66 53.53 -2.31 -3.25
C GLY A 66 52.97 -2.74 -4.60
N ALA A 67 51.64 -2.85 -4.73
CA ALA A 67 50.95 -3.23 -5.97
C ALA A 67 49.97 -2.12 -6.40
N THR A 68 49.83 -1.88 -7.71
CA THR A 68 48.82 -0.93 -8.19
C THR A 68 47.44 -1.60 -8.30
N LYS A 69 46.39 -0.78 -8.38
CA LYS A 69 45.02 -1.24 -8.62
C LYS A 69 44.92 -2.12 -9.86
N GLU A 70 45.50 -1.68 -10.98
CA GLU A 70 45.45 -2.39 -12.26
C GLU A 70 46.11 -3.77 -12.16
N GLU A 71 47.15 -3.91 -11.34
CA GLU A 71 47.84 -5.17 -11.13
C GLU A 71 47.01 -6.15 -10.29
N LEU A 72 46.31 -5.66 -9.28
CA LEU A 72 45.41 -6.48 -8.48
C LEU A 72 44.18 -6.93 -9.28
N GLU A 73 43.64 -6.06 -10.14
CA GLU A 73 42.49 -6.40 -11.01
C GLU A 73 42.86 -7.38 -12.13
N ALA A 74 44.13 -7.40 -12.56
CA ALA A 74 44.62 -8.30 -13.61
C ALA A 74 44.94 -9.72 -13.12
N VAL A 75 45.01 -9.95 -11.80
CA VAL A 75 45.36 -11.26 -11.22
C VAL A 75 44.15 -12.16 -11.10
N LEU A 76 44.32 -13.44 -11.46
CA LEU A 76 43.39 -14.50 -11.11
C LEU A 76 43.75 -15.06 -9.73
N LEU A 77 42.87 -14.87 -8.76
CA LEU A 77 43.03 -15.41 -7.40
C LEU A 77 42.40 -16.81 -7.32
N HIS A 78 43.06 -17.74 -6.64
CA HIS A 78 42.54 -19.10 -6.48
C HIS A 78 42.03 -19.30 -5.05
N ALA A 79 40.76 -19.63 -4.91
CA ALA A 79 40.21 -20.02 -3.62
C ALA A 79 40.59 -21.47 -3.28
N ASP A 80 40.96 -21.73 -2.03
CA ASP A 80 41.20 -23.09 -1.55
C ASP A 80 39.89 -23.89 -1.41
N ALA A 81 39.99 -25.18 -1.03
CA ALA A 81 38.81 -26.05 -0.90
C ALA A 81 37.76 -25.56 0.11
N GLN A 82 38.11 -24.59 0.98
CA GLN A 82 37.23 -23.95 1.94
C GLN A 82 36.73 -22.57 1.46
N GLY A 83 36.99 -22.21 0.20
CA GLY A 83 36.63 -20.92 -0.39
C GLY A 83 37.48 -19.77 0.12
N MET A 84 38.64 -20.02 0.73
CA MET A 84 39.53 -18.98 1.25
C MET A 84 40.63 -18.63 0.25
N ILE A 85 40.85 -17.33 0.04
CA ILE A 85 42.01 -16.77 -0.65
C ILE A 85 42.90 -16.17 0.43
N LYS A 86 44.14 -16.63 0.53
CA LYS A 86 45.08 -16.14 1.55
C LYS A 86 46.05 -15.11 1.00
N GLU A 87 46.34 -15.17 -0.29
CA GLU A 87 47.34 -14.33 -0.95
C GLU A 87 47.04 -14.10 -2.44
N ALA A 88 47.62 -13.04 -3.00
CA ALA A 88 47.77 -12.78 -4.42
C ALA A 88 49.25 -12.79 -4.79
N VAL A 89 49.60 -13.36 -5.94
CA VAL A 89 50.97 -13.36 -6.44
C VAL A 89 51.07 -12.32 -7.56
N ILE A 90 51.72 -11.19 -7.26
CA ILE A 90 51.96 -10.10 -8.22
C ILE A 90 53.47 -9.97 -8.43
N ARG A 91 53.93 -10.08 -9.68
CA ARG A 91 55.37 -10.01 -10.02
C ARG A 91 56.25 -10.97 -9.21
N GLY A 92 55.71 -12.12 -8.80
CA GLY A 92 56.42 -13.11 -7.96
C GLY A 92 56.45 -12.77 -6.45
N GLN A 93 55.81 -11.68 -6.03
CA GLN A 93 55.66 -11.31 -4.63
C GLN A 93 54.30 -11.79 -4.10
N HIS A 94 54.33 -12.44 -2.93
CA HIS A 94 53.13 -12.91 -2.22
C HIS A 94 52.55 -11.78 -1.38
N ILE A 95 51.37 -11.31 -1.75
CA ILE A 95 50.63 -10.23 -1.08
C ILE A 95 49.47 -10.86 -0.31
N PRO A 96 49.39 -10.73 1.03
CA PRO A 96 48.30 -11.31 1.82
C PRO A 96 46.96 -10.60 1.54
N ILE A 97 45.91 -11.35 1.16
CA ILE A 97 44.58 -10.78 0.79
C ILE A 97 43.41 -11.38 1.60
N TYR A 98 43.61 -12.44 2.39
CA TYR A 98 42.65 -13.04 3.34
C TYR A 98 41.15 -12.75 3.08
N MET A 99 40.55 -13.47 2.14
CA MET A 99 39.17 -13.29 1.69
C MET A 99 38.44 -14.64 1.66
N ASN A 100 37.22 -14.70 2.20
CA ASN A 100 36.33 -15.86 2.03
C ASN A 100 35.33 -15.57 0.90
N VAL A 101 35.39 -16.32 -0.20
CA VAL A 101 34.50 -16.13 -1.35
C VAL A 101 33.25 -17.01 -1.31
N THR A 102 33.16 -17.95 -0.37
CA THR A 102 32.00 -18.87 -0.22
C THR A 102 30.67 -18.11 -0.09
N PRO A 103 30.54 -17.03 0.72
CA PRO A 103 29.29 -16.29 0.85
C PRO A 103 28.81 -15.63 -0.44
N VAL A 104 29.74 -15.26 -1.31
CA VAL A 104 29.46 -14.59 -2.59
C VAL A 104 29.21 -15.59 -3.71
N VAL A 105 29.77 -16.80 -3.61
CA VAL A 105 29.60 -17.88 -4.60
C VAL A 105 28.27 -18.62 -4.41
N ASP A 106 27.82 -18.77 -3.16
CA ASP A 106 26.59 -19.50 -2.80
C ASP A 106 25.40 -18.60 -2.45
N ASN A 107 25.50 -17.29 -2.71
CA ASN A 107 24.50 -16.27 -2.34
C ASN A 107 24.03 -16.47 -0.88
N LEU A 108 24.99 -16.60 0.05
CA LEU A 108 24.70 -16.83 1.46
C LEU A 108 24.37 -15.51 2.15
N PHE A 109 23.16 -15.41 2.70
CA PHE A 109 22.72 -14.34 3.59
C PHE A 109 23.14 -14.67 5.02
N ALA A 110 23.75 -13.73 5.72
CA ALA A 110 24.00 -13.84 7.15
C ALA A 110 22.85 -13.16 7.92
N LEU A 111 22.08 -13.94 8.67
CA LEU A 111 21.10 -13.42 9.62
C LEU A 111 21.64 -13.62 11.03
N ARG A 112 21.69 -12.54 11.82
CA ARG A 112 22.00 -12.62 13.25
C ARG A 112 20.73 -12.38 14.05
N THR A 113 20.35 -13.33 14.90
CA THR A 113 19.24 -13.16 15.84
C THR A 113 19.62 -12.20 16.97
N PHE A 114 18.62 -11.70 17.69
CA PHE A 114 18.83 -10.75 18.80
C PHE A 114 19.68 -11.34 19.95
N ASP A 115 19.63 -12.65 20.15
CA ASP A 115 20.48 -13.39 21.11
C ASP A 115 21.90 -13.69 20.58
N GLY A 116 22.23 -13.21 19.37
CA GLY A 116 23.57 -13.28 18.80
C GLY A 116 23.89 -14.54 18.01
N ARG A 117 22.91 -15.42 17.70
CA ARG A 117 23.14 -16.58 16.84
C ARG A 117 23.23 -16.16 15.37
N ASP A 118 24.28 -16.61 14.69
CA ASP A 118 24.50 -16.37 13.27
C ASP A 118 23.97 -17.54 12.42
N PHE A 119 23.15 -17.22 11.43
CA PHE A 119 22.64 -18.13 10.41
C PHE A 119 23.24 -17.75 9.06
N LEU A 120 23.91 -18.70 8.41
CA LEU A 120 24.32 -18.60 7.01
C LEU A 120 23.28 -19.32 6.16
N ILE A 121 22.63 -18.58 5.26
CA ILE A 121 21.44 -19.04 4.56
C ILE A 121 21.68 -18.90 3.06
N SER A 122 21.72 -20.01 2.33
CA SER A 122 21.88 -19.97 0.88
C SER A 122 20.56 -19.65 0.21
N ASP A 123 20.58 -18.89 -0.88
CA ASP A 123 19.45 -18.75 -1.80
C ASP A 123 18.85 -20.10 -2.26
N LYS A 124 19.67 -21.16 -2.26
CA LYS A 124 19.27 -22.53 -2.59
C LYS A 124 18.71 -23.31 -1.40
N ASN A 125 19.08 -22.98 -0.16
CA ASN A 125 18.81 -23.82 1.00
C ASN A 125 18.56 -23.00 2.29
N TYR A 126 17.35 -22.46 2.40
CA TYR A 126 16.80 -21.84 3.62
C TYR A 126 16.22 -22.92 4.58
N THR A 127 16.97 -23.98 4.89
CA THR A 127 16.45 -25.15 5.63
C THR A 127 16.70 -25.15 7.13
N ASN A 128 17.52 -24.22 7.64
CA ASN A 128 18.02 -24.29 9.02
C ASN A 128 17.34 -23.32 10.00
N ALA A 129 16.33 -22.55 9.56
CA ALA A 129 15.59 -21.62 10.42
C ALA A 129 14.11 -22.03 10.46
N SER A 130 13.54 -22.07 11.66
CA SER A 130 12.15 -22.40 11.95
C SER A 130 11.43 -21.20 12.57
N LEU A 131 10.10 -21.21 12.61
CA LEU A 131 9.34 -20.16 13.32
C LEU A 131 9.73 -20.07 14.81
N SER A 132 10.03 -21.20 15.45
CA SER A 132 10.44 -21.24 16.85
C SER A 132 11.71 -20.44 17.14
N ASP A 133 12.58 -20.26 16.14
CA ASP A 133 13.79 -19.45 16.29
C ASP A 133 13.49 -17.95 16.43
N PHE A 134 12.27 -17.51 16.11
CA PHE A 134 11.85 -16.11 16.09
C PHE A 134 10.74 -15.79 17.11
N ILE A 135 10.30 -16.73 17.95
CA ILE A 135 9.24 -16.48 18.95
C ILE A 135 9.63 -15.33 19.91
N ASP A 136 10.92 -15.25 20.26
CA ASP A 136 11.44 -14.20 21.15
C ASP A 136 11.86 -12.92 20.42
N ASP A 137 11.67 -12.85 19.10
CA ASP A 137 12.01 -11.69 18.29
C ASP A 137 11.22 -10.46 18.76
N PRO A 138 11.88 -9.41 19.30
CA PRO A 138 11.17 -8.24 19.82
C PRO A 138 10.38 -7.51 18.73
N THR A 139 10.76 -7.68 17.46
CA THR A 139 10.04 -7.15 16.29
C THR A 139 8.68 -7.77 16.08
N LEU A 140 8.48 -8.97 16.62
CA LEU A 140 7.24 -9.72 16.51
C LEU A 140 6.35 -9.57 17.74
N ARG A 141 6.67 -8.66 18.67
CA ARG A 141 5.82 -8.39 19.84
C ARG A 141 4.71 -7.40 19.53
N LEU A 142 3.56 -7.61 20.18
CA LEU A 142 2.44 -6.68 20.10
C LEU A 142 2.85 -5.33 20.69
N ALA A 143 2.50 -4.25 20.00
CA ALA A 143 2.57 -2.91 20.59
C ALA A 143 1.44 -2.76 21.61
N ASP A 144 1.78 -2.23 22.79
CA ASP A 144 0.79 -1.84 23.79
C ASP A 144 0.28 -0.43 23.49
N VAL A 145 -0.95 -0.35 22.96
CA VAL A 145 -1.61 0.92 22.62
C VAL A 145 -2.91 1.01 23.39
N PRO A 146 -2.96 1.76 24.50
CA PRO A 146 -4.17 1.88 25.30
C PRO A 146 -5.24 2.65 24.52
N VAL A 147 -6.35 1.98 24.21
CA VAL A 147 -7.51 2.58 23.56
C VAL A 147 -8.49 3.03 24.64
N THR A 148 -8.88 4.30 24.59
CA THR A 148 -9.84 4.87 25.56
C THR A 148 -11.07 5.45 24.87
N TRP A 149 -12.20 5.38 25.59
CA TRP A 149 -13.52 5.82 25.16
C TRP A 149 -14.09 6.91 26.10
N PRO A 150 -13.37 8.04 26.32
CA PRO A 150 -13.79 9.05 27.29
C PRO A 150 -15.01 9.85 26.81
N LEU A 151 -15.78 10.42 27.74
CA LEU A 151 -16.81 11.39 27.38
C LEU A 151 -16.17 12.65 26.79
N LEU A 152 -16.65 13.08 25.62
CA LEU A 152 -16.22 14.33 24.99
C LEU A 152 -16.95 15.52 25.62
N PRO A 153 -16.22 16.59 26.01
CA PRO A 153 -16.83 17.79 26.57
C PRO A 153 -17.63 18.53 25.51
N ASP A 154 -18.76 19.11 25.94
CA ASP A 154 -19.56 19.99 25.09
C ASP A 154 -18.90 21.38 25.01
N LEU A 155 -18.96 21.98 23.83
CA LEU A 155 -18.44 23.32 23.54
C LEU A 155 -19.25 24.42 24.25
N GLY A 156 -20.53 24.15 24.54
CA GLY A 156 -21.48 25.13 25.10
C GLY A 156 -21.95 26.17 24.08
N ASP A 157 -22.58 27.23 24.59
CA ASP A 157 -23.11 28.33 23.77
C ASP A 157 -21.99 29.32 23.40
N VAL A 158 -21.08 28.88 22.53
CA VAL A 158 -19.91 29.64 22.08
C VAL A 158 -19.98 29.86 20.58
N SER A 159 -19.77 31.10 20.14
CA SER A 159 -19.63 31.39 18.71
C SER A 159 -18.25 30.96 18.18
N LEU A 160 -18.24 30.30 17.03
CA LEU A 160 -17.05 29.95 16.27
C LEU A 160 -16.75 31.03 15.23
N GLN A 161 -15.65 31.76 15.40
CA GLN A 161 -15.12 32.68 14.40
C GLN A 161 -14.22 31.89 13.43
N VAL A 162 -14.71 31.69 12.21
CA VAL A 162 -14.01 30.92 11.18
C VAL A 162 -13.42 31.86 10.13
N THR A 163 -12.15 31.67 9.78
CA THR A 163 -11.50 32.42 8.70
C THR A 163 -10.83 31.46 7.72
N LEU A 164 -11.20 31.56 6.44
CA LEU A 164 -10.64 30.79 5.33
C LEU A 164 -9.84 31.74 4.44
N THR A 165 -8.57 31.40 4.19
CA THR A 165 -7.72 32.15 3.26
C THR A 165 -7.35 31.26 2.08
N SER A 166 -7.64 31.70 0.86
CA SER A 166 -7.26 31.04 -0.39
C SER A 166 -6.38 31.97 -1.21
N SER A 167 -5.22 31.47 -1.66
CA SER A 167 -4.34 32.21 -2.55
C SER A 167 -3.42 31.28 -3.35
N LEU A 168 -2.61 31.86 -4.23
CA LEU A 168 -1.57 31.13 -4.95
C LEU A 168 -0.30 30.89 -4.13
N GLN A 169 -0.10 31.60 -3.03
CA GLN A 169 1.11 31.50 -2.21
C GLN A 169 0.91 30.58 -1.01
N TYR A 170 -0.22 30.71 -0.34
CA TYR A 170 -0.62 29.88 0.79
C TYR A 170 -2.15 29.77 0.90
N THR A 171 -2.61 28.77 1.63
CA THR A 171 -3.99 28.68 2.13
C THR A 171 -3.98 28.43 3.63
N SER A 172 -5.03 28.84 4.33
CA SER A 172 -5.19 28.53 5.75
C SER A 172 -6.65 28.49 6.18
N ILE A 173 -6.92 27.72 7.24
CA ILE A 173 -8.18 27.70 7.97
C ILE A 173 -7.89 27.97 9.44
N THR A 174 -8.53 28.99 9.99
CA THR A 174 -8.47 29.31 11.42
C THR A 174 -9.86 29.29 12.04
N VAL A 175 -9.93 28.85 13.28
CA VAL A 175 -11.16 28.80 14.09
C VAL A 175 -10.84 29.40 15.46
N ASN A 176 -11.55 30.44 15.88
CA ASN A 176 -11.29 31.19 17.12
C ASN A 176 -9.82 31.62 17.25
N ASN A 177 -9.25 32.13 16.15
CA ASN A 177 -7.83 32.52 16.02
C ASN A 177 -6.81 31.38 16.16
N LYS A 178 -7.24 30.13 16.31
CA LYS A 178 -6.37 28.95 16.26
C LYS A 178 -6.28 28.44 14.83
N GLU A 179 -5.07 28.30 14.32
CA GLU A 179 -4.82 27.68 13.03
C GLU A 179 -5.01 26.16 13.11
N ILE A 180 -5.91 25.63 12.28
CA ILE A 180 -6.16 24.18 12.18
C ILE A 180 -5.67 23.61 10.84
N MET A 181 -5.31 24.47 9.90
CA MET A 181 -4.70 24.13 8.63
C MET A 181 -3.94 25.33 8.07
N ARG A 182 -2.73 25.09 7.59
CA ARG A 182 -2.01 25.98 6.69
C ARG A 182 -1.21 25.15 5.71
N GLU A 183 -1.28 25.51 4.44
CA GLU A 183 -0.41 24.98 3.40
C GLU A 183 0.25 26.14 2.65
N GLY A 184 1.48 25.91 2.22
CA GLY A 184 2.19 26.81 1.32
C GLY A 184 3.18 27.71 2.04
N ASN A 185 4.36 27.84 1.42
CA ASN A 185 5.36 28.90 1.61
C ASN A 185 6.46 28.72 0.54
N TYR A 186 6.05 28.40 -0.69
CA TYR A 186 7.01 28.11 -1.76
C TYR A 186 7.59 29.44 -2.27
N THR A 187 8.86 29.67 -1.97
CA THR A 187 9.63 30.88 -2.32
C THR A 187 9.83 31.10 -3.84
N ARG A 188 9.17 30.32 -4.70
CA ARG A 188 9.28 30.49 -6.16
C ARG A 188 8.39 31.64 -6.61
N THR A 189 9.04 32.71 -7.07
CA THR A 189 8.46 33.68 -7.98
C THR A 189 7.84 32.94 -9.16
N THR A 190 6.50 32.92 -9.22
CA THR A 190 5.75 32.47 -10.40
C THR A 190 6.16 33.33 -11.59
N SER A 191 7.12 32.85 -12.39
CA SER A 191 7.43 33.40 -13.70
C SER A 191 6.16 33.34 -14.57
N MET A 192 5.73 34.49 -15.08
CA MET A 192 4.52 34.63 -15.92
C MET A 192 4.80 34.35 -17.41
N THR A 193 6.01 33.89 -17.77
CA THR A 193 6.48 33.81 -19.17
C THR A 193 6.94 32.42 -19.62
N GLY A 194 6.45 31.34 -19.00
CA GLY A 194 6.77 29.96 -19.42
C GLY A 194 5.81 28.90 -18.87
N TRP A 195 6.10 27.62 -19.12
CA TRP A 195 5.42 26.48 -18.49
C TRP A 195 5.51 26.59 -16.97
N VAL A 196 4.39 26.93 -16.30
CA VAL A 196 4.37 27.07 -14.84
C VAL A 196 4.17 25.69 -14.23
N THR A 197 5.18 25.22 -13.50
CA THR A 197 5.04 24.02 -12.67
C THR A 197 4.01 24.32 -11.57
N VAL A 198 2.94 23.54 -11.53
CA VAL A 198 1.94 23.65 -10.46
C VAL A 198 2.62 23.26 -9.15
N PRO A 199 2.53 24.07 -8.07
CA PRO A 199 3.11 23.73 -6.79
C PRO A 199 2.59 22.38 -6.29
N PRO A 200 3.42 21.59 -5.61
CA PRO A 200 2.92 20.42 -4.90
C PRO A 200 1.83 20.84 -3.92
N TYR A 201 0.92 19.92 -3.64
CA TYR A 201 -0.21 20.14 -2.74
C TYR A 201 -1.30 21.12 -3.24
N SER A 202 -1.29 21.49 -4.52
CA SER A 202 -2.36 22.29 -5.13
C SER A 202 -3.68 21.51 -5.21
N GLY A 203 -4.80 22.13 -4.85
CA GLY A 203 -6.10 21.47 -4.87
C GLY A 203 -7.07 22.02 -3.82
N CYS A 204 -7.86 21.13 -3.24
CA CYS A 204 -8.86 21.46 -2.21
C CYS A 204 -8.43 20.92 -0.85
N TYR A 205 -8.58 21.75 0.19
CA TYR A 205 -8.39 21.37 1.58
C TYR A 205 -9.74 21.35 2.28
N LEU A 206 -10.07 20.22 2.91
CA LEU A 206 -11.29 20.03 3.68
C LEU A 206 -10.96 19.88 5.17
N ARG A 207 -11.65 20.64 6.00
CA ARG A 207 -11.73 20.43 7.45
C ARG A 207 -13.19 20.30 7.83
N VAL A 208 -13.51 19.29 8.64
CA VAL A 208 -14.84 19.09 9.18
C VAL A 208 -14.74 19.22 10.70
N ILE A 209 -15.71 19.92 11.28
CA ILE A 209 -15.75 20.23 12.71
C ILE A 209 -17.05 19.70 13.26
N ASN A 210 -16.96 19.02 14.39
CA ASN A 210 -18.11 18.73 15.24
C ASN A 210 -18.55 20.05 15.91
N PRO A 211 -19.70 20.64 15.55
CA PRO A 211 -20.09 21.94 16.09
C PRO A 211 -20.46 21.87 17.58
N TYR A 212 -20.70 20.68 18.14
CA TYR A 212 -21.02 20.48 19.55
C TYR A 212 -19.78 20.34 20.44
N THR A 213 -18.66 19.85 19.90
CA THR A 213 -17.41 19.65 20.69
C THR A 213 -16.30 20.60 20.26
N GLY A 214 -16.43 21.26 19.10
CA GLY A 214 -15.41 22.11 18.48
C GLY A 214 -14.22 21.34 17.91
N GLN A 215 -14.23 20.00 17.96
CA GLN A 215 -13.12 19.17 17.49
C GLN A 215 -13.16 19.01 15.96
N VAL A 216 -11.97 18.95 15.36
CA VAL A 216 -11.82 18.61 13.94
C VAL A 216 -12.00 17.10 13.81
N THR A 217 -13.02 16.69 13.07
CA THR A 217 -13.41 15.28 12.89
C THR A 217 -12.92 14.68 11.59
N LEU A 218 -12.55 15.52 10.62
CA LEU A 218 -11.94 15.08 9.37
C LEU A 218 -10.98 16.16 8.86
N ALA A 219 -9.80 15.72 8.44
CA ALA A 219 -8.80 16.53 7.77
C ALA A 219 -8.32 15.82 6.50
N ARG A 220 -8.63 16.40 5.34
CA ARG A 220 -8.24 15.85 4.03
C ARG A 220 -7.74 16.94 3.10
N TYR A 221 -6.86 16.52 2.20
CA TYR A 221 -6.38 17.29 1.07
C TYR A 221 -6.68 16.47 -0.18
N PHE A 222 -7.25 17.12 -1.19
CA PHE A 222 -7.60 16.52 -2.47
C PHE A 222 -6.81 17.22 -3.55
N ASN A 223 -5.90 16.48 -4.19
CA ASN A 223 -5.14 16.92 -5.35
C ASN A 223 -6.05 16.96 -6.58
N THR A 224 -6.99 17.91 -6.65
CA THR A 224 -8.01 17.99 -7.72
C THR A 224 -7.46 18.45 -9.08
N ILE A 225 -6.13 18.45 -9.23
CA ILE A 225 -5.40 18.54 -10.50
C ILE A 225 -4.92 17.18 -11.00
N ASP A 226 -5.06 16.12 -10.20
CA ASP A 226 -4.71 14.74 -10.52
C ASP A 226 -5.97 13.87 -10.74
N HIS A 227 -5.77 12.66 -11.25
CA HIS A 227 -6.84 11.75 -11.66
C HIS A 227 -7.57 11.10 -10.48
N LEU A 228 -8.90 11.04 -10.55
CA LEU A 228 -9.80 10.37 -9.59
C LEU A 228 -9.95 11.08 -8.23
N LEU A 229 -9.13 12.09 -7.91
CA LEU A 229 -9.22 12.83 -6.64
C LEU A 229 -10.49 13.70 -6.55
N ASP A 230 -11.07 14.09 -7.68
CA ASP A 230 -12.38 14.73 -7.72
C ASP A 230 -13.50 13.77 -7.29
N GLN A 231 -13.38 12.48 -7.63
CA GLN A 231 -14.31 11.43 -7.19
C GLN A 231 -14.12 11.14 -5.70
N GLU A 232 -12.88 11.06 -5.22
CA GLU A 232 -12.61 10.88 -3.79
C GLU A 232 -13.19 12.03 -2.96
N LEU A 233 -12.99 13.27 -3.39
CA LEU A 233 -13.64 14.44 -2.79
C LEU A 233 -15.15 14.23 -2.70
N THR A 234 -15.82 13.88 -3.81
CA THR A 234 -17.28 13.71 -3.79
C THR A 234 -17.77 12.58 -2.88
N ARG A 235 -17.01 11.47 -2.77
CA ARG A 235 -17.35 10.36 -1.87
C ARG A 235 -17.20 10.80 -0.41
N THR A 236 -16.07 11.43 -0.07
CA THR A 236 -15.84 11.96 1.27
C THR A 236 -16.93 12.94 1.69
N LEU A 237 -17.37 13.82 0.79
CA LEU A 237 -18.45 14.77 1.08
C LEU A 237 -19.82 14.10 1.28
N ALA A 238 -20.09 13.01 0.57
CA ALA A 238 -21.32 12.23 0.75
C ALA A 238 -21.35 11.48 2.09
N ASP A 239 -20.19 11.15 2.63
CA ASP A 239 -20.06 10.34 3.86
C ASP A 239 -19.95 11.17 5.16
N LEU A 240 -20.08 12.50 5.06
CA LEU A 240 -20.09 13.39 6.23
C LEU A 240 -21.37 13.20 7.05
N LYS A 241 -21.21 13.15 8.38
CA LYS A 241 -22.35 13.10 9.29
C LYS A 241 -23.18 14.38 9.15
N GLU A 242 -24.51 14.23 9.15
CA GLU A 242 -25.42 15.36 9.09
C GLU A 242 -25.20 16.34 10.26
N GLY A 243 -25.33 17.64 9.99
CA GLY A 243 -25.14 18.69 10.98
C GLY A 243 -23.69 19.11 11.21
N ARG A 244 -22.70 18.40 10.66
CA ARG A 244 -21.28 18.80 10.76
C ARG A 244 -21.01 20.12 10.05
N LEU A 245 -20.07 20.89 10.58
CA LEU A 245 -19.58 22.10 9.95
C LEU A 245 -18.41 21.76 9.03
N ALA A 246 -18.56 21.95 7.73
CA ALA A 246 -17.53 21.63 6.76
C ALA A 246 -16.94 22.91 6.14
N LEU A 247 -15.61 22.95 6.07
CA LEU A 247 -14.80 24.08 5.65
C LEU A 247 -13.91 23.63 4.50
N LEU A 248 -14.14 24.17 3.30
CA LEU A 248 -13.36 23.87 2.10
C LEU A 248 -12.68 25.12 1.59
N VAL A 249 -11.38 25.02 1.29
CA VAL A 249 -10.59 26.11 0.72
C VAL A 249 -9.67 25.61 -0.39
N SER A 250 -9.53 26.37 -1.46
CA SER A 250 -8.60 26.03 -2.55
C SER A 250 -7.19 26.58 -2.30
N TYR A 251 -6.20 25.82 -2.73
CA TYR A 251 -4.80 26.27 -2.84
C TYR A 251 -4.34 26.18 -4.28
N TYR A 252 -3.80 27.29 -4.78
CA TYR A 252 -3.26 27.46 -6.13
C TYR A 252 -4.23 27.20 -7.28
N ASP A 253 -4.65 25.95 -7.51
CA ASP A 253 -5.70 25.57 -8.44
C ASP A 253 -6.47 24.36 -7.91
N ALA A 254 -7.80 24.47 -7.94
CA ALA A 254 -8.72 23.38 -7.59
C ALA A 254 -9.53 22.86 -8.78
N SER A 255 -9.33 23.42 -9.97
CA SER A 255 -10.29 23.33 -11.06
C SER A 255 -9.89 22.39 -12.20
N ALA A 256 -8.59 22.14 -12.40
CA ALA A 256 -8.06 21.50 -13.61
C ALA A 256 -8.61 20.11 -13.91
N ARG A 257 -8.80 19.26 -12.89
CA ARG A 257 -9.43 17.93 -13.03
C ARG A 257 -10.73 17.79 -12.26
N LEU A 258 -11.32 18.91 -11.79
CA LEU A 258 -12.63 18.88 -11.16
C LEU A 258 -13.71 18.64 -12.22
N GLY A 259 -14.09 17.38 -12.41
CA GLY A 259 -15.00 16.94 -13.47
C GLY A 259 -16.43 17.46 -13.31
N THR A 260 -17.21 17.35 -14.38
CA THR A 260 -18.62 17.82 -14.42
C THR A 260 -19.50 17.13 -13.37
N LYS A 261 -19.29 15.84 -13.12
CA LYS A 261 -19.99 15.09 -12.07
C LYS A 261 -19.68 15.65 -10.68
N ALA A 262 -18.41 15.93 -10.39
CA ALA A 262 -18.00 16.51 -9.12
C ALA A 262 -18.54 17.92 -8.92
N ARG A 263 -18.44 18.78 -9.93
CA ARG A 263 -19.04 20.13 -9.92
C ARG A 263 -20.55 20.10 -9.69
N SER A 264 -21.25 19.18 -10.35
CA SER A 264 -22.70 19.02 -10.18
C SER A 264 -23.06 18.55 -8.77
N MET A 265 -22.25 17.67 -8.17
CA MET A 265 -22.44 17.23 -6.78
C MET A 265 -22.22 18.37 -5.79
N LEU A 266 -21.13 19.12 -5.93
CA LEU A 266 -20.84 20.30 -5.10
C LEU A 266 -21.97 21.34 -5.19
N HIS A 267 -22.51 21.56 -6.39
CA HIS A 267 -23.67 22.43 -6.58
C HIS A 267 -24.92 21.92 -5.88
N ARG A 268 -25.21 20.62 -5.95
CA ARG A 268 -26.34 20.01 -5.22
C ARG A 268 -26.17 20.10 -3.70
N LEU A 269 -24.93 20.08 -3.21
CA LEU A 269 -24.61 20.31 -1.80
C LEU A 269 -24.70 21.80 -1.39
N GLY A 270 -24.93 22.71 -2.34
CA GLY A 270 -25.20 24.12 -2.07
C GLY A 270 -24.12 25.09 -2.54
N SER A 271 -23.01 24.63 -3.14
CA SER A 271 -21.98 25.53 -3.67
C SER A 271 -22.43 26.19 -4.97
N TRP A 272 -22.55 27.51 -4.96
CA TRP A 272 -22.84 28.26 -6.18
C TRP A 272 -21.58 28.45 -7.04
N ALA A 273 -20.39 28.46 -6.44
CA ALA A 273 -19.15 28.72 -7.15
C ALA A 273 -18.60 27.49 -7.90
N ALA A 274 -18.82 26.27 -7.38
CA ALA A 274 -18.22 25.05 -7.93
C ALA A 274 -18.47 24.80 -9.44
N PRO A 275 -19.67 25.03 -10.01
CA PRO A 275 -19.90 24.92 -11.45
C PRO A 275 -19.06 25.90 -12.28
N HIS A 276 -18.64 27.01 -11.70
CA HIS A 276 -18.04 28.15 -12.40
C HIS A 276 -16.53 28.28 -12.17
N LEU A 277 -15.91 27.45 -11.32
CA LEU A 277 -14.48 27.49 -11.03
C LEU A 277 -13.63 27.39 -12.30
N LYS A 278 -12.76 28.39 -12.49
CA LYS A 278 -11.75 28.46 -13.55
C LYS A 278 -10.36 28.24 -12.99
N PHE A 279 -9.40 28.07 -13.90
CA PHE A 279 -8.00 27.86 -13.57
C PHE A 279 -7.46 28.97 -12.67
N ARG A 280 -6.95 28.56 -11.50
CA ARG A 280 -6.42 29.40 -10.43
C ARG A 280 -7.41 30.30 -9.70
N ASP A 281 -8.72 30.03 -9.80
CA ASP A 281 -9.68 30.73 -8.96
C ASP A 281 -9.42 30.45 -7.46
N CYS A 282 -9.48 31.50 -6.65
CA CYS A 282 -9.41 31.37 -5.19
C CYS A 282 -10.82 31.17 -4.65
N TRP A 283 -11.06 30.06 -3.95
CA TRP A 283 -12.37 29.61 -3.52
C TRP A 283 -12.36 29.22 -2.04
N ALA A 284 -13.39 29.66 -1.32
CA ALA A 284 -13.62 29.30 0.07
C ALA A 284 -15.11 29.03 0.29
N TRP A 285 -15.43 27.94 0.97
CA TRP A 285 -16.81 27.50 1.17
C TRP A 285 -16.99 26.92 2.57
N VAL A 286 -18.05 27.37 3.24
CA VAL A 286 -18.45 26.97 4.60
C VAL A 286 -19.91 26.56 4.56
N TRP A 287 -20.22 25.32 4.91
CA TRP A 287 -21.59 24.82 4.90
C TRP A 287 -21.84 23.82 6.03
N ARG A 288 -23.13 23.56 6.28
CA ARG A 288 -23.55 22.50 7.19
C ARG A 288 -23.86 21.23 6.38
N ALA A 289 -23.20 20.12 6.70
CA ALA A 289 -23.43 18.84 6.03
C ALA A 289 -24.90 18.41 6.16
N GLY A 290 -25.53 18.07 5.03
CA GLY A 290 -26.98 17.78 4.94
C GLY A 290 -27.89 19.02 5.03
N GLY A 291 -27.33 20.23 5.15
CA GLY A 291 -28.06 21.48 5.30
C GLY A 291 -27.63 22.55 4.29
N GLU A 292 -27.60 23.79 4.75
CA GLU A 292 -27.38 24.97 3.90
C GLU A 292 -25.93 25.44 3.83
N THR A 293 -25.62 26.20 2.77
CA THR A 293 -24.38 26.97 2.69
C THR A 293 -24.47 28.18 3.62
N LEU A 294 -23.49 28.29 4.52
CA LEU A 294 -23.43 29.36 5.51
C LEU A 294 -22.66 30.57 4.97
N ALA A 295 -21.59 30.31 4.21
CA ALA A 295 -20.86 31.34 3.48
C ALA A 295 -20.06 30.73 2.33
N GLU A 296 -19.92 31.47 1.24
CA GLU A 296 -19.09 31.07 0.11
C GLU A 296 -18.53 32.32 -0.58
N ALA A 297 -17.27 32.27 -0.99
CA ALA A 297 -16.63 33.35 -1.70
C ALA A 297 -15.71 32.84 -2.81
N LEU A 298 -15.62 33.61 -3.88
CA LEU A 298 -14.86 33.31 -5.08
C LEU A 298 -14.15 34.56 -5.59
N VAL A 299 -12.83 34.48 -5.79
CA VAL A 299 -12.07 35.47 -6.57
C VAL A 299 -11.66 34.82 -7.87
N THR A 300 -12.29 35.26 -8.96
CA THR A 300 -12.05 34.68 -10.29
C THR A 300 -10.76 35.20 -10.92
N ASN A 301 -10.10 34.34 -11.69
CA ASN A 301 -8.94 34.66 -12.51
C ASN A 301 -9.33 34.64 -14.01
N PRO A 302 -9.91 35.73 -14.55
CA PRO A 302 -10.59 35.71 -15.85
C PRO A 302 -9.65 35.49 -17.05
N ARG A 303 -8.35 35.80 -16.92
CA ARG A 303 -7.34 35.57 -17.98
C ARG A 303 -6.48 34.32 -17.73
N GLY A 304 -6.91 33.45 -16.80
CA GLY A 304 -6.33 32.12 -16.57
C GLY A 304 -4.82 32.16 -16.34
N SER A 305 -4.08 31.36 -17.10
CA SER A 305 -2.63 31.15 -16.92
C SER A 305 -1.78 32.43 -16.97
N PHE A 306 -2.29 33.51 -17.59
CA PHE A 306 -1.58 34.77 -17.81
C PHE A 306 -1.76 35.80 -16.69
N THR A 307 -2.63 35.56 -15.71
CA THR A 307 -2.87 36.47 -14.59
C THR A 307 -2.88 35.76 -13.25
N LEU A 308 -2.72 36.55 -12.18
CA LEU A 308 -2.81 36.08 -10.81
C LEU A 308 -4.01 36.80 -10.15
N PRO A 309 -4.95 36.07 -9.52
CA PRO A 309 -6.02 36.69 -8.75
C PRO A 309 -5.47 37.30 -7.45
N ARG A 310 -6.25 38.19 -6.84
CA ARG A 310 -5.98 38.64 -5.47
C ARG A 310 -6.28 37.50 -4.48
N PRO A 311 -5.57 37.41 -3.35
CA PRO A 311 -5.93 36.49 -2.27
C PRO A 311 -7.38 36.69 -1.81
N LEU A 312 -8.07 35.59 -1.53
CA LEU A 312 -9.40 35.57 -0.93
C LEU A 312 -9.25 35.38 0.58
N ASN A 313 -9.94 36.21 1.36
CA ASN A 313 -10.11 36.04 2.80
C ASN A 313 -11.60 36.08 3.12
N LEU A 314 -12.14 34.97 3.63
CA LEU A 314 -13.53 34.83 4.03
C LEU A 314 -13.57 34.67 5.55
N GLN A 315 -14.27 35.57 6.24
CA GLN A 315 -14.47 35.52 7.69
C GLN A 315 -15.96 35.37 7.99
N VAL A 316 -16.30 34.42 8.86
CA VAL A 316 -17.68 34.08 9.21
C VAL A 316 -17.77 33.86 10.71
N LEU A 317 -18.81 34.42 11.34
CA LEU A 317 -19.15 34.12 12.72
C LEU A 317 -20.31 33.12 12.74
N LEU A 318 -20.10 31.98 13.37
CA LEU A 318 -21.07 30.88 13.42
C LEU A 318 -21.49 30.64 14.87
N HIS A 319 -22.78 30.52 15.13
CA HIS A 319 -23.26 30.14 16.47
C HIS A 319 -23.21 28.61 16.64
N ALA A 320 -22.64 28.14 17.75
CA ALA A 320 -22.71 26.72 18.10
C ALA A 320 -24.18 26.33 18.35
N PRO A 321 -24.63 25.17 17.84
CA PRO A 321 -25.94 24.65 18.15
C PRO A 321 -26.05 24.25 19.63
N HIS A 322 -27.26 24.34 20.19
CA HIS A 322 -27.52 24.01 21.59
C HIS A 322 -27.17 22.54 21.91
N PRO A 323 -26.49 22.22 23.04
CA PRO A 323 -26.00 20.87 23.37
C PRO A 323 -27.09 19.79 23.44
N ALA A 324 -28.32 20.17 23.80
CA ALA A 324 -29.49 19.27 23.80
C ALA A 324 -29.79 18.64 22.41
N GLY A 325 -29.13 19.11 21.35
CA GLY A 325 -29.18 18.54 20.00
C GLY A 325 -28.09 17.51 19.68
N ARG A 326 -27.30 17.01 20.65
CA ARG A 326 -26.30 15.96 20.41
C ARG A 326 -26.98 14.78 19.68
N LEU A 327 -26.58 14.62 18.42
CA LEU A 327 -27.34 13.89 17.41
C LEU A 327 -27.36 12.37 17.69
N CYS A 328 -28.46 11.74 17.28
CA CYS A 328 -28.78 10.31 17.39
C CYS A 328 -29.37 9.86 18.75
N THR A 329 -30.32 10.63 19.32
CA THR A 329 -31.07 10.26 20.55
C THR A 329 -31.89 8.96 20.45
N THR A 330 -32.08 8.46 19.23
CA THR A 330 -32.80 7.23 18.90
C THR A 330 -31.93 5.97 18.94
N TRP A 331 -30.60 6.11 19.04
CA TRP A 331 -29.71 4.95 19.12
C TRP A 331 -29.92 4.16 20.40
N HIS A 332 -29.65 2.86 20.34
CA HIS A 332 -29.84 1.96 21.48
C HIS A 332 -28.85 2.28 22.61
N SER A 333 -29.22 1.90 23.84
CA SER A 333 -28.31 1.92 24.99
C SER A 333 -27.41 0.68 25.01
N GLY A 334 -26.19 0.82 25.51
CA GLY A 334 -25.25 -0.28 25.74
C GLY A 334 -23.81 0.16 25.48
N GLU A 335 -22.85 -0.63 25.97
CA GLU A 335 -21.42 -0.30 25.84
C GLU A 335 -21.00 -0.13 24.37
N HIS A 336 -21.42 -1.04 23.50
CA HIS A 336 -21.14 -0.98 22.06
C HIS A 336 -21.63 0.33 21.41
N TRP A 337 -22.86 0.74 21.73
CA TRP A 337 -23.43 1.98 21.21
C TRP A 337 -22.79 3.23 21.82
N GLN A 338 -22.33 3.17 23.08
CA GLN A 338 -21.55 4.26 23.68
C GLN A 338 -20.20 4.43 22.96
N LYS A 339 -19.49 3.34 22.68
CA LYS A 339 -18.26 3.37 21.86
C LYS A 339 -18.55 3.95 20.48
N ARG A 340 -19.64 3.53 19.83
CA ARG A 340 -20.05 4.06 18.52
C ARG A 340 -20.38 5.55 18.56
N HIS A 341 -21.10 6.03 19.59
CA HIS A 341 -21.36 7.46 19.79
C HIS A 341 -20.06 8.24 19.89
N HIS A 342 -19.13 7.77 20.72
CA HIS A 342 -17.81 8.39 20.88
C HIS A 342 -17.05 8.48 19.57
N PHE A 343 -16.98 7.37 18.83
CA PHE A 343 -16.33 7.33 17.51
C PHE A 343 -16.97 8.31 16.53
N CYS A 344 -18.29 8.29 16.43
CA CYS A 344 -19.05 9.16 15.54
C CYS A 344 -19.14 10.62 16.01
N ASP A 345 -18.58 10.96 17.17
CA ASP A 345 -18.38 12.35 17.60
C ASP A 345 -16.94 12.83 17.34
N LEU A 346 -15.98 11.90 17.27
CA LEU A 346 -14.57 12.15 16.96
C LEU A 346 -14.25 12.13 15.47
N TYR A 347 -14.90 11.29 14.69
CA TYR A 347 -14.52 11.00 13.31
C TYR A 347 -15.71 11.17 12.36
N ASP A 348 -15.40 11.55 11.11
CA ASP A 348 -16.35 11.71 10.00
C ASP A 348 -15.90 10.91 8.77
N GLY A 349 -16.79 10.71 7.80
CA GLY A 349 -16.50 9.92 6.60
C GLY A 349 -16.88 8.45 6.73
N TYR A 350 -17.83 8.13 7.61
CA TYR A 350 -18.31 6.76 7.85
C TYR A 350 -19.80 6.57 7.57
N ALA A 351 -20.48 7.57 6.99
CA ALA A 351 -21.86 7.50 6.49
C ALA A 351 -22.80 6.63 7.34
N GLY A 352 -23.12 5.42 6.84
CA GLY A 352 -24.01 4.46 7.48
C GLY A 352 -23.62 4.08 8.91
N LEU A 353 -22.32 4.05 9.27
CA LEU A 353 -21.90 3.79 10.64
C LEU A 353 -22.32 4.92 11.58
N CYS A 354 -22.39 6.16 11.11
CA CYS A 354 -22.70 7.31 11.95
C CYS A 354 -24.08 7.93 11.65
N SER A 355 -24.92 7.22 10.89
CA SER A 355 -26.30 7.61 10.57
C SER A 355 -27.19 7.55 11.81
N CYS A 356 -27.88 8.66 12.12
CA CYS A 356 -28.82 8.70 13.24
C CYS A 356 -30.15 8.00 12.93
N THR A 357 -30.54 7.96 11.66
CA THR A 357 -31.84 7.45 11.22
C THR A 357 -31.79 5.97 10.86
N ASP A 358 -30.70 5.53 10.24
CA ASP A 358 -30.51 4.16 9.79
C ASP A 358 -29.04 3.75 9.99
N PRO A 359 -28.64 3.50 11.26
CA PRO A 359 -27.28 3.10 11.58
C PRO A 359 -27.01 1.68 11.07
N ALA A 360 -26.01 1.55 10.19
CA ALA A 360 -25.55 0.24 9.70
C ALA A 360 -25.19 -0.70 10.87
N PRO A 361 -25.48 -2.00 10.80
CA PRO A 361 -25.12 -2.94 11.85
C PRO A 361 -23.59 -3.11 11.91
N ALA A 362 -23.04 -3.19 13.12
CA ALA A 362 -21.60 -3.23 13.38
C ALA A 362 -21.17 -4.47 14.18
N PRO A 363 -21.93 -5.57 14.12
CA PRO A 363 -21.55 -6.55 13.10
C PRO A 363 -22.72 -6.84 12.17
N PRO A 364 -22.51 -7.06 10.86
CA PRO A 364 -23.59 -7.58 10.04
C PRO A 364 -24.01 -8.92 10.64
N THR A 365 -25.28 -9.02 11.01
CA THR A 365 -25.89 -10.33 11.22
C THR A 365 -25.70 -11.07 9.90
N PRO A 366 -25.09 -12.27 9.88
CA PRO A 366 -24.91 -13.00 8.64
C PRO A 366 -26.26 -13.07 7.95
N ILE A 367 -26.31 -12.71 6.66
CA ILE A 367 -27.54 -12.76 5.88
C ILE A 367 -27.87 -14.25 5.71
N LEU A 368 -28.56 -14.82 6.71
CA LEU A 368 -28.96 -16.22 6.75
C LEU A 368 -29.77 -16.62 5.50
N ARG A 369 -30.36 -15.64 4.82
CA ARG A 369 -31.16 -15.84 3.60
C ARG A 369 -30.34 -16.25 2.37
N GLU A 370 -29.08 -15.81 2.22
CA GLU A 370 -28.30 -16.13 1.00
C GLU A 370 -27.54 -17.45 1.08
N VAL A 371 -27.18 -17.91 2.30
CA VAL A 371 -26.53 -19.22 2.51
C VAL A 371 -27.39 -20.36 1.96
N SER A 372 -28.71 -20.17 1.87
CA SER A 372 -29.66 -21.17 1.34
C SER A 372 -29.62 -21.32 -0.19
N ILE A 373 -29.06 -20.35 -0.93
CA ILE A 373 -29.04 -20.34 -2.41
C ILE A 373 -27.74 -20.96 -2.95
N VAL A 374 -26.68 -20.95 -2.14
CA VAL A 374 -25.35 -21.45 -2.50
C VAL A 374 -25.19 -22.92 -2.11
N PRO A 375 -24.62 -23.80 -2.96
CA PRO A 375 -24.37 -25.19 -2.59
C PRO A 375 -23.53 -25.30 -1.32
N GLN A 376 -23.96 -26.10 -0.34
CA GLN A 376 -23.18 -26.34 0.88
C GLN A 376 -21.78 -26.89 0.59
N SER A 377 -21.61 -27.60 -0.54
CA SER A 377 -20.31 -28.12 -1.00
C SER A 377 -19.29 -27.04 -1.35
N TRP A 378 -19.69 -25.76 -1.43
CA TRP A 378 -18.76 -24.65 -1.62
C TRP A 378 -18.10 -24.24 -0.31
N TRP A 379 -18.75 -24.40 0.85
CA TRP A 379 -18.19 -24.06 2.16
C TRP A 379 -17.39 -25.24 2.71
N ARG A 380 -16.12 -25.34 2.31
CA ARG A 380 -15.31 -26.54 2.52
C ARG A 380 -14.61 -26.57 3.87
N GLU A 381 -14.15 -25.41 4.31
CA GLU A 381 -13.26 -25.32 5.47
C GLU A 381 -13.28 -23.93 6.11
N ASN A 382 -12.76 -23.87 7.34
CA ASN A 382 -12.52 -22.61 8.03
C ASN A 382 -11.27 -21.95 7.44
N ILE A 383 -11.40 -20.70 6.99
CA ILE A 383 -10.31 -19.92 6.40
C ILE A 383 -10.18 -18.63 7.20
N ALA A 384 -8.99 -18.39 7.76
CA ALA A 384 -8.67 -17.17 8.49
C ALA A 384 -8.46 -16.01 7.50
N ILE A 385 -8.87 -14.81 7.86
CA ILE A 385 -8.73 -13.60 7.05
C ILE A 385 -7.90 -12.58 7.82
N VAL A 386 -6.76 -12.21 7.25
CA VAL A 386 -5.79 -11.26 7.80
C VAL A 386 -5.87 -9.97 7.00
N MET A 387 -6.30 -8.89 7.65
CA MET A 387 -6.43 -7.58 7.02
C MET A 387 -5.27 -6.69 7.45
N LEU A 388 -4.52 -6.15 6.48
CA LEU A 388 -3.43 -5.21 6.71
C LEU A 388 -3.99 -3.79 6.65
N ALA A 389 -3.91 -3.09 7.77
CA ALA A 389 -4.43 -1.73 7.90
C ALA A 389 -3.34 -0.75 8.35
N GLY A 390 -3.50 0.50 7.94
CA GLY A 390 -2.63 1.60 8.30
C GLY A 390 -3.44 2.84 8.71
N PRO A 391 -2.94 4.05 8.41
CA PRO A 391 -3.62 5.30 8.74
C PRO A 391 -4.73 5.67 7.74
N ARG A 392 -5.38 4.70 7.09
CA ARG A 392 -6.44 4.92 6.07
C ARG A 392 -7.75 4.20 6.45
N PRO A 393 -8.33 4.47 7.63
CA PRO A 393 -9.44 3.71 8.17
C PRO A 393 -10.72 3.73 7.34
N HIS A 394 -10.94 4.72 6.46
CA HIS A 394 -12.09 4.70 5.53
C HIS A 394 -11.99 3.59 4.47
N TYR A 395 -10.77 3.27 4.04
CA TYR A 395 -10.55 2.14 3.13
C TYR A 395 -10.84 0.82 3.85
N LEU A 396 -10.31 0.67 5.07
CA LEU A 396 -10.62 -0.47 5.93
C LEU A 396 -12.14 -0.61 6.15
N TYR A 397 -12.83 0.48 6.49
CA TYR A 397 -14.27 0.48 6.69
C TYR A 397 -15.03 -0.01 5.46
N ARG A 398 -14.73 0.54 4.27
CA ARG A 398 -15.32 0.08 3.01
C ARG A 398 -15.12 -1.42 2.81
N LEU A 399 -13.89 -1.90 3.03
CA LEU A 399 -13.54 -3.30 2.87
C LEU A 399 -14.29 -4.19 3.87
N LEU A 400 -14.39 -3.78 5.14
CA LEU A 400 -15.16 -4.49 6.17
C LEU A 400 -16.64 -4.61 5.82
N GLN A 401 -17.25 -3.54 5.29
CA GLN A 401 -18.64 -3.58 4.84
C GLN A 401 -18.86 -4.59 3.71
N GLN A 402 -17.89 -4.73 2.79
CA GLN A 402 -17.98 -5.69 1.70
C GLN A 402 -17.68 -7.12 2.14
N LEU A 403 -16.71 -7.32 3.03
CA LEU A 403 -16.26 -8.63 3.47
C LEU A 403 -17.28 -9.29 4.40
N LEU A 404 -17.68 -8.59 5.46
CA LEU A 404 -18.50 -9.17 6.53
C LEU A 404 -19.94 -9.43 6.10
N THR A 405 -20.35 -8.89 4.95
CA THR A 405 -21.67 -9.17 4.34
C THR A 405 -21.64 -10.36 3.38
N GLN A 406 -20.47 -10.91 3.05
CA GLN A 406 -20.40 -12.07 2.15
C GLN A 406 -20.88 -13.35 2.85
N PRO A 407 -21.67 -14.20 2.17
CA PRO A 407 -22.07 -15.49 2.70
C PRO A 407 -20.86 -16.33 3.14
N GLY A 408 -20.97 -17.04 4.26
CA GLY A 408 -19.95 -17.95 4.78
C GLY A 408 -18.80 -17.29 5.57
N VAL A 409 -18.62 -15.97 5.49
CA VAL A 409 -17.61 -15.26 6.28
C VAL A 409 -17.98 -15.33 7.76
N THR A 410 -17.02 -15.74 8.59
CA THR A 410 -17.17 -15.81 10.05
C THR A 410 -16.31 -14.73 10.70
N PRO A 411 -16.89 -13.71 11.39
CA PRO A 411 -16.13 -12.62 12.00
C PRO A 411 -15.04 -13.07 12.98
N ASP A 412 -15.25 -14.18 13.68
CA ASP A 412 -14.26 -14.75 14.62
C ASP A 412 -12.95 -15.20 13.95
N LEU A 413 -12.99 -15.44 12.63
CA LEU A 413 -11.83 -15.79 11.81
C LEU A 413 -11.20 -14.58 11.11
N VAL A 414 -11.64 -13.36 11.42
CA VAL A 414 -11.10 -12.12 10.86
C VAL A 414 -10.20 -11.43 11.88
N MET A 415 -8.96 -11.12 11.47
CA MET A 415 -8.00 -10.36 12.26
C MET A 415 -7.53 -9.12 11.49
N VAL A 416 -7.54 -7.97 12.14
CA VAL A 416 -6.98 -6.72 11.61
C VAL A 416 -5.59 -6.49 12.20
N SER A 417 -4.55 -6.48 11.36
CA SER A 417 -3.20 -6.05 11.75
C SER A 417 -3.00 -4.58 11.42
N VAL A 418 -2.73 -3.77 12.44
CA VAL A 418 -2.60 -2.30 12.32
C VAL A 418 -1.13 -1.90 12.42
N ASP A 419 -0.60 -1.21 11.40
CA ASP A 419 0.78 -0.72 11.39
C ASP A 419 0.95 0.58 12.20
N GLY A 420 1.23 0.45 13.49
CA GLY A 420 1.44 1.55 14.44
C GLY A 420 0.20 1.93 15.24
N PRO A 421 0.31 2.96 16.10
CA PRO A 421 -0.73 3.34 17.07
C PRO A 421 -1.86 4.17 16.42
N GLU A 422 -2.45 3.64 15.35
CA GLU A 422 -3.52 4.31 14.59
C GLU A 422 -4.86 4.18 15.30
N GLU A 423 -5.13 5.11 16.23
CA GLU A 423 -6.27 5.06 17.14
C GLU A 423 -7.63 4.97 16.41
N GLU A 424 -7.82 5.72 15.32
CA GLU A 424 -9.06 5.68 14.53
C GLU A 424 -9.29 4.29 13.91
N THR A 425 -8.23 3.67 13.36
CA THR A 425 -8.26 2.32 12.78
C THR A 425 -8.53 1.25 13.84
N ILE A 426 -7.90 1.36 15.01
CA ILE A 426 -8.09 0.41 16.13
C ILE A 426 -9.52 0.51 16.68
N LYS A 427 -10.01 1.73 16.91
CA LYS A 427 -11.39 1.97 17.38
C LYS A 427 -12.42 1.45 16.39
N LEU A 428 -12.16 1.58 15.09
CA LEU A 428 -13.00 0.99 14.06
C LEU A 428 -13.05 -0.54 14.18
N ALA A 429 -11.92 -1.21 14.35
CA ALA A 429 -11.88 -2.66 14.55
C ALA A 429 -12.67 -3.10 15.82
N GLU A 430 -12.54 -2.36 16.93
CA GLU A 430 -13.32 -2.60 18.16
C GLU A 430 -14.83 -2.44 17.93
N ILE A 431 -15.26 -1.44 17.16
CA ILE A 431 -16.68 -1.21 16.86
C ILE A 431 -17.28 -2.39 16.10
N PHE A 432 -16.50 -3.00 15.20
CA PHE A 432 -16.91 -4.19 14.46
C PHE A 432 -16.77 -5.49 15.26
N GLY A 433 -16.27 -5.43 16.50
CA GLY A 433 -16.06 -6.60 17.35
C GLY A 433 -14.98 -7.55 16.83
N LEU A 434 -14.02 -7.04 16.03
CA LEU A 434 -12.98 -7.87 15.41
C LEU A 434 -11.74 -7.97 16.28
N ARG A 435 -11.05 -9.11 16.17
CA ARG A 435 -9.70 -9.25 16.70
C ARG A 435 -8.78 -8.29 15.97
N TYR A 436 -7.94 -7.57 16.70
CA TYR A 436 -6.87 -6.78 16.11
C TYR A 436 -5.54 -6.97 16.84
N VAL A 437 -4.46 -6.75 16.10
CA VAL A 437 -3.08 -6.71 16.62
C VAL A 437 -2.42 -5.43 16.16
N VAL A 438 -1.57 -4.85 17.00
CA VAL A 438 -0.87 -3.60 16.68
C VAL A 438 0.62 -3.87 16.53
N HIS A 439 1.17 -3.48 15.38
CA HIS A 439 2.58 -3.62 15.05
C HIS A 439 3.36 -2.38 15.50
N THR A 440 4.55 -2.59 16.05
CA THR A 440 5.52 -1.50 16.20
C THR A 440 6.25 -1.32 14.86
N ARG A 441 6.07 -0.15 14.23
CA ARG A 441 6.64 0.13 12.90
C ARG A 441 8.14 -0.16 12.82
N GLU A 442 8.53 -0.82 11.74
CA GLU A 442 9.91 -1.17 11.46
C GLU A 442 10.32 -0.77 10.06
N GLY A 443 11.55 -0.29 9.91
CA GLY A 443 12.07 0.13 8.62
C GLY A 443 11.98 1.64 8.42
N THR A 444 12.94 2.16 7.65
CA THR A 444 13.03 3.58 7.31
C THR A 444 12.37 3.90 5.98
N GLU A 445 12.43 2.95 5.04
CA GLU A 445 11.85 3.07 3.71
C GLU A 445 10.45 2.48 3.65
N THR A 446 9.62 2.98 2.74
CA THR A 446 8.22 2.57 2.62
C THR A 446 8.07 1.07 2.35
N SER A 447 8.82 0.51 1.40
CA SER A 447 8.77 -0.91 1.04
C SER A 447 9.19 -1.82 2.19
N SER A 448 10.26 -1.46 2.91
CA SER A 448 10.69 -2.26 4.06
C SER A 448 9.67 -2.19 5.19
N ARG A 449 9.05 -1.03 5.44
CA ARG A 449 7.95 -0.90 6.42
C ARG A 449 6.76 -1.80 6.13
N ILE A 450 6.29 -1.80 4.88
CA ILE A 450 5.17 -2.64 4.47
C ILE A 450 5.55 -4.13 4.59
N SER A 451 6.74 -4.50 4.12
CA SER A 451 7.26 -5.87 4.21
C SER A 451 7.32 -6.37 5.65
N ARG A 452 7.83 -5.55 6.58
CA ARG A 452 7.93 -5.90 8.00
C ARG A 452 6.56 -6.04 8.67
N HIS A 453 5.63 -5.13 8.36
CA HIS A 453 4.26 -5.24 8.86
C HIS A 453 3.56 -6.52 8.38
N LEU A 454 3.72 -6.89 7.10
CA LEU A 454 3.13 -8.13 6.59
C LEU A 454 3.72 -9.37 7.30
N ARG A 455 5.05 -9.42 7.50
CA ARG A 455 5.68 -10.51 8.27
C ARG A 455 5.06 -10.63 9.66
N PHE A 456 4.94 -9.50 10.36
CA PHE A 456 4.32 -9.45 11.69
C PHE A 456 2.89 -9.97 11.66
N ALA A 457 2.07 -9.48 10.73
CA ALA A 457 0.66 -9.84 10.60
C ALA A 457 0.48 -11.34 10.37
N LEU A 458 1.28 -11.93 9.48
CA LEU A 458 1.25 -13.36 9.17
C LEU A 458 1.72 -14.21 10.35
N PHE A 459 2.77 -13.79 11.06
CA PHE A 459 3.23 -14.46 12.27
C PHE A 459 2.14 -14.46 13.35
N LYS A 460 1.48 -13.31 13.57
CA LYS A 460 0.37 -13.21 14.52
C LYS A 460 -0.89 -13.97 14.09
N ALA A 461 -1.11 -14.12 12.79
CA ALA A 461 -2.21 -14.93 12.29
C ALA A 461 -2.01 -16.42 12.62
N LEU A 462 -0.80 -16.94 12.48
CA LEU A 462 -0.48 -18.33 12.85
C LEU A 462 -0.69 -18.57 14.36
N GLU A 463 -0.32 -17.62 15.22
CA GLU A 463 -0.58 -17.71 16.67
C GLU A 463 -2.07 -17.58 17.01
N ALA A 464 -2.81 -16.72 16.30
CA ALA A 464 -4.22 -16.46 16.60
C ALA A 464 -5.16 -17.59 16.14
N PHE A 465 -4.76 -18.35 15.12
CA PHE A 465 -5.60 -19.32 14.42
C PHE A 465 -4.89 -20.67 14.25
N GLU A 466 -4.48 -21.29 15.36
CA GLU A 466 -3.71 -22.54 15.38
C GLU A 466 -4.42 -23.73 14.71
N ASP A 467 -5.76 -23.75 14.75
CA ASP A 467 -6.59 -24.83 14.18
C ASP A 467 -6.99 -24.59 12.70
N VAL A 468 -6.42 -23.57 12.06
CA VAL A 468 -6.74 -23.18 10.68
C VAL A 468 -5.55 -23.43 9.76
N ASP A 469 -5.79 -24.06 8.61
CA ASP A 469 -4.76 -24.31 7.61
C ASP A 469 -4.60 -23.18 6.58
N LYS A 470 -5.66 -22.41 6.31
CA LYS A 470 -5.67 -21.46 5.18
C LYS A 470 -5.91 -20.03 5.62
N PHE A 471 -5.15 -19.13 5.01
CA PHE A 471 -5.12 -17.71 5.34
C PHE A 471 -5.35 -16.90 4.08
N ILE A 472 -6.38 -16.04 4.09
CA ILE A 472 -6.61 -14.99 3.12
C ILE A 472 -5.97 -13.70 3.65
N ILE A 473 -5.16 -13.04 2.83
CA ILE A 473 -4.49 -11.78 3.14
C ILE A 473 -5.15 -10.68 2.31
N LEU A 474 -5.62 -9.62 2.96
CA LEU A 474 -6.25 -8.46 2.34
C LEU A 474 -5.58 -7.16 2.76
N GLU A 475 -5.29 -6.28 1.80
CA GLU A 475 -4.91 -4.89 2.07
C GLU A 475 -6.17 -4.04 2.25
N GLU A 476 -6.11 -3.02 3.13
CA GLU A 476 -7.29 -2.18 3.47
C GLU A 476 -7.95 -1.48 2.28
N ASP A 477 -7.23 -1.23 1.19
CA ASP A 477 -7.69 -0.46 0.03
C ASP A 477 -8.24 -1.30 -1.12
N LEU A 478 -8.49 -2.59 -0.89
CA LEU A 478 -9.15 -3.45 -1.85
C LEU A 478 -10.66 -3.18 -1.94
N ILE A 479 -11.21 -3.53 -3.10
CA ILE A 479 -12.64 -3.62 -3.40
C ILE A 479 -12.91 -5.09 -3.70
N LEU A 480 -13.82 -5.71 -2.96
CA LEU A 480 -14.16 -7.12 -3.16
C LEU A 480 -15.29 -7.28 -4.19
N ALA A 481 -15.15 -8.27 -5.07
CA ALA A 481 -16.26 -8.72 -5.89
C ALA A 481 -17.35 -9.39 -5.03
N PRO A 482 -18.61 -9.41 -5.48
CA PRO A 482 -19.70 -10.08 -4.78
C PRO A 482 -19.45 -11.58 -4.51
N ASP A 483 -18.74 -12.28 -5.41
CA ASP A 483 -18.42 -13.71 -5.29
C ASP A 483 -17.04 -14.00 -4.65
N PHE A 484 -16.33 -12.99 -4.11
CA PHE A 484 -14.95 -13.10 -3.63
C PHE A 484 -14.71 -14.27 -2.65
N TYR A 485 -15.48 -14.36 -1.57
CA TYR A 485 -15.26 -15.38 -0.54
C TYR A 485 -15.66 -16.77 -1.05
N SER A 486 -16.70 -16.86 -1.89
CA SER A 486 -17.06 -18.11 -2.56
C SER A 486 -15.98 -18.59 -3.53
N PHE A 487 -15.26 -17.67 -4.18
CA PHE A 487 -14.11 -17.99 -5.03
C PHE A 487 -12.95 -18.57 -4.20
N MET A 488 -12.64 -17.96 -3.05
CA MET A 488 -11.60 -18.47 -2.14
C MET A 488 -11.97 -19.87 -1.62
N GLN A 489 -13.21 -20.04 -1.16
CA GLN A 489 -13.72 -21.33 -0.66
C GLN A 489 -13.74 -22.44 -1.72
N GLN A 490 -14.06 -22.13 -3.00
CA GLN A 490 -14.01 -23.12 -4.07
C GLN A 490 -12.57 -23.52 -4.44
N THR A 491 -11.63 -22.57 -4.41
CA THR A 491 -10.24 -22.81 -4.83
C THR A 491 -9.33 -23.34 -3.72
N SER A 492 -9.76 -23.26 -2.46
CA SER A 492 -8.97 -23.65 -1.29
C SER A 492 -8.47 -25.09 -1.36
N VAL A 493 -9.31 -26.01 -1.86
CA VAL A 493 -8.97 -27.43 -2.04
C VAL A 493 -7.76 -27.65 -2.95
N LEU A 494 -7.53 -26.77 -3.92
CA LEU A 494 -6.41 -26.91 -4.85
C LEU A 494 -5.07 -26.65 -4.17
N LEU A 495 -5.03 -25.88 -3.08
CA LEU A 495 -3.80 -25.68 -2.30
C LEU A 495 -3.37 -26.94 -1.56
N GLU A 496 -4.29 -27.88 -1.31
CA GLU A 496 -3.99 -29.19 -0.73
C GLU A 496 -3.70 -30.22 -1.83
N GLU A 497 -4.61 -30.36 -2.78
CA GLU A 497 -4.52 -31.39 -3.83
C GLU A 497 -3.35 -31.15 -4.81
N GLU A 498 -2.93 -29.91 -4.99
CA GLU A 498 -1.83 -29.52 -5.89
C GLU A 498 -0.67 -28.85 -5.12
N ALA A 499 -0.49 -29.15 -3.83
CA ALA A 499 0.50 -28.52 -2.94
C ALA A 499 1.95 -28.58 -3.46
N ALA A 500 2.29 -29.59 -4.26
CA ALA A 500 3.61 -29.72 -4.90
C ALA A 500 3.84 -28.64 -5.97
N TRP A 501 2.78 -28.09 -6.54
CA TRP A 501 2.81 -27.18 -7.69
C TRP A 501 2.26 -25.79 -7.39
N LEU A 502 1.56 -25.59 -6.27
CA LEU A 502 0.95 -24.32 -5.92
C LEU A 502 1.46 -23.81 -4.58
N TYR A 503 1.61 -22.50 -4.47
CA TYR A 503 1.93 -21.85 -3.19
C TYR A 503 0.89 -20.80 -2.76
N GLY A 504 -0.09 -20.51 -3.63
CA GLY A 504 -1.19 -19.61 -3.31
C GLY A 504 -2.21 -19.46 -4.42
N VAL A 505 -3.31 -18.78 -4.07
CA VAL A 505 -4.36 -18.32 -4.97
C VAL A 505 -4.45 -16.81 -4.86
N SER A 506 -4.40 -16.06 -5.96
CA SER A 506 -4.59 -14.61 -5.94
C SER A 506 -5.93 -14.27 -6.60
N ALA A 507 -6.73 -13.46 -5.91
CA ALA A 507 -8.02 -12.99 -6.40
C ALA A 507 -7.87 -11.86 -7.42
N PHE A 508 -6.76 -11.12 -7.39
CA PHE A 508 -6.40 -10.18 -8.43
C PHE A 508 -5.59 -10.88 -9.51
N SER A 509 -5.90 -10.58 -10.77
CA SER A 509 -5.18 -11.06 -11.92
C SER A 509 -4.60 -9.89 -12.70
N HIS A 510 -3.27 -9.78 -12.70
CA HIS A 510 -2.52 -8.81 -13.50
C HIS A 510 -2.60 -9.09 -15.01
N LEU A 511 -3.24 -10.19 -15.42
CA LEU A 511 -3.49 -10.55 -16.81
C LEU A 511 -4.91 -10.16 -17.27
N SER A 512 -5.79 -9.80 -16.33
CA SER A 512 -7.11 -9.30 -16.67
C SER A 512 -7.01 -7.97 -17.41
N SER A 513 -7.71 -7.84 -18.53
CA SER A 513 -8.03 -6.53 -19.11
C SER A 513 -9.43 -6.57 -19.70
N SER A 514 -10.11 -5.44 -19.75
CA SER A 514 -11.50 -5.35 -20.23
C SER A 514 -11.71 -5.84 -21.67
N HIS A 515 -10.64 -5.93 -22.47
CA HIS A 515 -10.68 -6.40 -23.85
C HIS A 515 -10.11 -7.82 -24.03
N THR A 516 -9.56 -8.44 -22.98
CA THR A 516 -8.93 -9.78 -23.05
C THR A 516 -9.54 -10.79 -22.10
N ALA A 517 -10.18 -10.36 -21.01
CA ALA A 517 -10.75 -11.23 -19.99
C ALA A 517 -12.28 -11.25 -20.07
N ASN A 518 -12.85 -12.43 -20.35
CA ASN A 518 -14.28 -12.59 -20.62
C ASN A 518 -14.92 -13.77 -19.87
N ASP A 519 -14.15 -14.75 -19.40
CA ASP A 519 -14.68 -15.93 -18.71
C ASP A 519 -14.58 -15.81 -17.19
N LEU A 520 -15.73 -15.70 -16.51
CA LEU A 520 -15.78 -15.65 -15.04
C LEU A 520 -15.43 -16.99 -14.39
N THR A 521 -15.51 -18.11 -15.11
CA THR A 521 -15.32 -19.47 -14.57
C THR A 521 -13.89 -20.00 -14.73
N ARG A 522 -13.08 -19.35 -15.56
CA ARG A 522 -11.72 -19.79 -15.90
C ARG A 522 -10.71 -19.40 -14.82
N LEU A 523 -9.81 -20.33 -14.54
CA LEU A 523 -8.62 -20.15 -13.72
C LEU A 523 -7.35 -20.34 -14.57
N LEU A 524 -6.30 -19.61 -14.21
CA LEU A 524 -5.01 -19.59 -14.87
C LEU A 524 -3.93 -20.03 -13.88
N ARG A 525 -2.93 -20.77 -14.35
CA ARG A 525 -1.70 -21.07 -13.60
C ARG A 525 -0.61 -20.12 -14.07
N VAL A 526 0.06 -19.45 -13.14
CA VAL A 526 1.11 -18.48 -13.46
C VAL A 526 2.35 -18.64 -12.59
N THR A 527 3.52 -18.40 -13.19
CA THR A 527 4.78 -18.20 -12.47
C THR A 527 4.93 -16.70 -12.16
N SER A 528 4.33 -16.27 -11.06
CA SER A 528 4.30 -14.86 -10.65
C SER A 528 4.26 -14.74 -9.12
N PHE A 529 4.02 -13.55 -8.61
CA PHE A 529 3.81 -13.21 -7.20
C PHE A 529 2.33 -12.92 -6.90
N PRO A 530 1.86 -13.13 -5.66
CA PRO A 530 0.49 -12.81 -5.30
C PRO A 530 0.36 -11.31 -5.13
N SER A 531 -0.82 -10.79 -5.44
CA SER A 531 -1.09 -9.35 -5.40
C SER A 531 -2.55 -9.10 -5.03
N CYS A 532 -2.82 -7.98 -4.34
CA CYS A 532 -4.17 -7.44 -4.15
C CYS A 532 -5.24 -8.46 -3.71
N GLY A 533 -4.97 -9.23 -2.65
CA GLY A 533 -5.90 -10.22 -2.09
C GLY A 533 -5.56 -11.65 -2.51
N TRP A 534 -5.01 -12.43 -1.59
CA TRP A 534 -4.49 -13.77 -1.90
C TRP A 534 -4.66 -14.73 -0.73
N MET A 535 -4.63 -16.03 -1.02
CA MET A 535 -4.78 -17.10 -0.06
C MET A 535 -3.57 -18.05 -0.11
N THR A 536 -3.13 -18.52 1.05
CA THR A 536 -2.04 -19.49 1.19
C THR A 536 -2.27 -20.43 2.38
N THR A 537 -1.31 -21.30 2.67
CA THR A 537 -1.40 -22.35 3.70
C THR A 537 -0.45 -22.13 4.88
N THR A 538 -0.76 -22.73 6.03
CA THR A 538 0.11 -22.80 7.20
C THR A 538 1.49 -23.32 6.84
N ALA A 539 1.56 -24.41 6.07
CA ALA A 539 2.82 -25.00 5.65
C ALA A 539 3.69 -24.01 4.84
N PHE A 540 3.09 -23.24 3.93
CA PHE A 540 3.82 -22.22 3.18
C PHE A 540 4.29 -21.07 4.08
N LEU A 541 3.45 -20.60 5.01
CA LEU A 541 3.83 -19.53 5.94
C LEU A 541 4.96 -19.96 6.88
N GLN A 542 4.86 -21.17 7.45
CA GLN A 542 5.91 -21.75 8.30
C GLN A 542 7.23 -21.89 7.55
N GLN A 543 7.17 -22.22 6.25
CA GLN A 543 8.35 -22.29 5.40
C GLN A 543 8.93 -20.89 5.10
N THR A 544 8.08 -19.89 4.87
CA THR A 544 8.48 -18.61 4.25
C THR A 544 8.83 -17.52 5.26
N LEU A 545 8.14 -17.45 6.40
CA LEU A 545 8.37 -16.42 7.42
C LEU A 545 9.79 -16.42 8.02
N PRO A 546 10.45 -17.58 8.25
CA PRO A 546 11.87 -17.62 8.63
C PRO A 546 12.81 -17.01 7.59
N LYS A 547 12.39 -16.96 6.32
CA LYS A 547 13.15 -16.46 5.17
C LYS A 547 12.90 -14.99 4.89
N TRP A 548 11.97 -14.37 5.62
CA TRP A 548 11.44 -13.05 5.29
C TRP A 548 12.56 -11.99 5.27
N PRO A 549 12.55 -11.05 4.31
CA PRO A 549 13.61 -10.07 4.21
C PRO A 549 13.82 -9.27 5.51
N PRO A 550 15.09 -9.02 5.89
CA PRO A 550 15.38 -8.19 7.04
C PRO A 550 15.02 -6.72 6.76
N VAL A 551 14.86 -5.95 7.83
CA VAL A 551 14.36 -4.56 7.81
C VAL A 551 15.16 -3.58 6.92
N HIS A 552 16.43 -3.88 6.64
CA HIS A 552 17.29 -3.05 5.78
C HIS A 552 17.14 -3.36 4.28
N VAL A 553 16.41 -4.42 3.91
CA VAL A 553 16.10 -4.71 2.51
C VAL A 553 14.95 -3.81 2.07
N THR A 554 15.21 -3.00 1.05
CA THR A 554 14.27 -2.01 0.51
C THR A 554 13.43 -2.53 -0.65
N GLY A 555 13.59 -3.79 -1.04
CA GLY A 555 12.75 -4.43 -2.05
C GLY A 555 11.33 -4.68 -1.54
N ASP A 556 10.37 -4.64 -2.45
CA ASP A 556 8.98 -4.95 -2.15
C ASP A 556 8.79 -6.45 -1.85
N TRP A 557 7.94 -6.73 -0.86
CA TRP A 557 7.73 -8.09 -0.35
C TRP A 557 7.10 -9.01 -1.41
N ASP A 558 6.22 -8.50 -2.24
CA ASP A 558 5.50 -9.24 -3.27
C ASP A 558 6.46 -9.71 -4.37
N PHE A 559 7.31 -8.82 -4.90
CA PHE A 559 8.39 -9.19 -5.81
C PHE A 559 9.32 -10.23 -5.20
N TRP A 560 9.68 -10.09 -3.91
CA TRP A 560 10.48 -11.09 -3.20
C TRP A 560 9.77 -12.45 -3.15
N MET A 561 8.47 -12.50 -2.90
CA MET A 561 7.71 -13.76 -2.91
C MET A 561 7.61 -14.40 -4.30
N GLY A 562 7.72 -13.61 -5.37
CA GLY A 562 7.80 -14.11 -6.74
C GLY A 562 9.13 -14.76 -7.12
N THR A 563 10.17 -14.62 -6.30
CA THR A 563 11.50 -15.19 -6.57
C THR A 563 11.54 -16.70 -6.38
N GLU A 564 12.51 -17.38 -7.01
CA GLU A 564 12.71 -18.82 -6.82
C GLU A 564 13.06 -19.23 -5.39
N VAL A 565 13.59 -18.31 -4.59
CA VAL A 565 13.88 -18.53 -3.16
C VAL A 565 12.62 -18.92 -2.39
N VAL A 566 11.49 -18.29 -2.73
CA VAL A 566 10.19 -18.49 -2.10
C VAL A 566 9.35 -19.47 -2.92
N ARG A 567 9.24 -19.22 -4.22
CA ARG A 567 8.38 -19.95 -5.14
C ARG A 567 8.81 -21.41 -5.29
N GLN A 568 10.11 -21.68 -5.43
CA GLN A 568 10.68 -23.02 -5.61
C GLN A 568 9.99 -23.82 -6.72
N GLY A 569 9.80 -23.21 -7.89
CA GLY A 569 9.10 -23.84 -9.02
C GLY A 569 7.57 -23.92 -8.91
N ARG A 570 6.94 -23.57 -7.77
CA ARG A 570 5.48 -23.55 -7.61
C ARG A 570 4.80 -22.38 -8.34
N GLU A 571 3.52 -22.47 -8.60
CA GLU A 571 2.73 -21.50 -9.35
C GLU A 571 1.68 -20.85 -8.45
N LEU A 572 1.07 -19.78 -8.95
CA LEU A 572 -0.15 -19.21 -8.40
C LEU A 572 -1.34 -19.55 -9.28
N LEU A 573 -2.50 -19.66 -8.65
CA LEU A 573 -3.77 -19.61 -9.35
C LEU A 573 -4.30 -18.19 -9.40
N LEU A 574 -4.71 -17.76 -10.60
CA LEU A 574 -5.43 -16.50 -10.83
C LEU A 574 -6.78 -16.79 -11.47
N PRO A 575 -7.83 -16.00 -11.22
CA PRO A 575 -8.99 -15.99 -12.11
C PRO A 575 -8.67 -15.24 -13.41
N GLU A 576 -9.38 -15.54 -14.50
CA GLU A 576 -9.26 -14.73 -15.72
C GLU A 576 -9.81 -13.31 -15.51
N ILE A 577 -10.92 -13.19 -14.79
CA ILE A 577 -11.49 -11.91 -14.32
C ILE A 577 -11.27 -11.77 -12.82
N SER A 578 -10.69 -10.66 -12.38
CA SER A 578 -10.35 -10.46 -10.96
C SER A 578 -11.58 -10.52 -10.03
N ARG A 579 -11.36 -10.99 -8.80
CA ARG A 579 -12.31 -10.99 -7.66
C ARG A 579 -12.00 -9.92 -6.62
N THR A 580 -10.92 -9.20 -6.83
CA THR A 580 -10.55 -7.99 -6.10
C THR A 580 -10.13 -6.91 -7.09
N ALA A 581 -10.31 -5.66 -6.72
CA ALA A 581 -9.76 -4.51 -7.42
C ALA A 581 -9.05 -3.60 -6.42
N HIS A 582 -8.01 -2.90 -6.85
CA HIS A 582 -7.33 -1.92 -6.01
C HIS A 582 -8.11 -0.60 -6.04
N GLY A 583 -8.73 -0.25 -4.91
CA GLY A 583 -9.59 0.91 -4.75
C GLY A 583 -8.92 2.13 -4.11
N GLY A 584 -7.61 2.07 -3.83
CA GLY A 584 -6.83 3.21 -3.35
C GLY A 584 -6.47 4.16 -4.49
N THR A 585 -6.85 5.43 -4.36
CA THR A 585 -6.46 6.53 -5.28
C THR A 585 -5.07 7.07 -4.98
N THR A 586 -4.65 6.96 -3.72
CA THR A 586 -3.32 7.34 -3.22
C THR A 586 -2.78 6.24 -2.31
N GLY A 587 -1.48 5.99 -2.40
CA GLY A 587 -0.76 5.00 -1.61
C GLY A 587 0.74 5.05 -1.89
N SER A 588 1.48 4.12 -1.28
CA SER A 588 2.95 4.07 -1.35
C SER A 588 3.50 4.06 -2.78
N HIS A 589 2.87 3.30 -3.68
CA HIS A 589 3.24 3.19 -5.09
C HIS A 589 2.07 3.52 -6.04
N THR A 590 0.97 4.06 -5.49
CA THR A 590 -0.27 4.30 -6.25
C THR A 590 -0.63 5.78 -6.22
N GLY A 591 -0.82 6.35 -7.42
CA GLY A 591 -1.28 7.71 -7.64
C GLY A 591 -1.56 7.95 -9.13
N GLY A 592 -2.30 9.01 -9.45
CA GLY A 592 -2.56 9.46 -10.82
C GLY A 592 -2.90 8.37 -11.84
N SER A 593 -2.01 8.15 -12.81
CA SER A 593 -2.21 7.18 -13.90
C SER A 593 -2.26 5.72 -13.43
N ILE A 594 -1.47 5.37 -12.40
CA ILE A 594 -1.43 4.00 -11.85
C ILE A 594 -2.76 3.66 -11.18
N ALA A 595 -3.28 4.58 -10.35
CA ALA A 595 -4.60 4.43 -9.72
C ALA A 595 -5.71 4.27 -10.78
N ARG A 596 -5.61 5.02 -11.89
CA ARG A 596 -6.56 4.90 -13.00
C ARG A 596 -6.48 3.55 -13.71
N TRP A 597 -5.27 3.04 -13.91
CA TRP A 597 -5.09 1.72 -14.50
C TRP A 597 -5.73 0.63 -13.63
N TYR A 598 -5.49 0.65 -12.32
CA TYR A 598 -6.12 -0.28 -11.39
C TYR A 598 -7.66 -0.18 -11.40
N ASN A 599 -8.20 1.05 -11.40
CA ASN A 599 -9.64 1.28 -11.44
C ASN A 599 -10.29 0.89 -12.78
N SER A 600 -9.49 0.63 -13.83
CA SER A 600 -9.97 0.16 -15.13
C SER A 600 -9.95 -1.36 -15.29
N GLN A 601 -9.41 -2.09 -14.31
CA GLN A 601 -9.37 -3.55 -14.35
C GLN A 601 -10.76 -4.15 -14.19
N PRO A 602 -11.10 -5.21 -14.94
CA PRO A 602 -12.40 -5.85 -14.83
C PRO A 602 -12.52 -6.57 -13.48
N LEU A 603 -13.69 -6.43 -12.86
CA LEU A 603 -14.05 -7.05 -11.59
C LEU A 603 -15.31 -7.89 -11.81
N SER A 604 -15.35 -9.09 -11.21
CA SER A 604 -16.56 -9.91 -11.21
C SER A 604 -17.75 -9.13 -10.63
N SER A 605 -18.89 -9.25 -11.31
CA SER A 605 -20.16 -8.62 -10.92
C SER A 605 -21.23 -9.64 -10.53
N LEU A 606 -20.97 -10.94 -10.70
CA LEU A 606 -21.90 -11.99 -10.34
C LEU A 606 -21.76 -12.35 -8.86
N PRO A 607 -22.85 -12.53 -8.11
CA PRO A 607 -22.81 -12.94 -6.70
C PRO A 607 -22.39 -14.40 -6.52
N HIS A 608 -22.63 -15.25 -7.52
CA HIS A 608 -22.33 -16.68 -7.46
C HIS A 608 -21.75 -17.14 -8.81
N THR A 609 -20.52 -17.64 -8.78
CA THR A 609 -19.85 -18.20 -9.96
C THR A 609 -19.34 -19.60 -9.62
N SER A 610 -19.76 -20.61 -10.39
CA SER A 610 -19.21 -21.96 -10.27
C SER A 610 -17.93 -22.09 -11.09
N LEU A 611 -16.81 -22.41 -10.44
CA LEU A 611 -15.49 -22.47 -11.08
C LEU A 611 -15.22 -23.85 -11.69
N ASN A 612 -14.42 -23.89 -12.77
CA ASN A 612 -13.95 -25.14 -13.36
C ASN A 612 -12.61 -25.58 -12.73
N LEU A 613 -12.69 -26.18 -11.54
CA LEU A 613 -11.51 -26.60 -10.77
C LEU A 613 -10.73 -27.75 -11.44
N THR A 614 -11.39 -28.61 -12.21
CA THR A 614 -10.74 -29.75 -12.87
C THR A 614 -9.80 -29.30 -13.99
N ALA A 615 -10.17 -28.26 -14.75
CA ALA A 615 -9.36 -27.77 -15.87
C ALA A 615 -8.00 -27.17 -15.44
N VAL A 616 -7.86 -26.75 -14.18
CA VAL A 616 -6.66 -26.08 -13.67
C VAL A 616 -5.70 -27.01 -12.89
N ARG A 617 -6.06 -28.29 -12.72
CA ARG A 617 -5.12 -29.31 -12.22
C ARG A 617 -3.94 -29.43 -13.16
N LYS A 618 -2.70 -29.51 -12.65
CA LYS A 618 -1.47 -29.34 -13.42
C LYS A 618 -1.45 -30.19 -14.71
N GLU A 619 -1.68 -31.50 -14.59
CA GLU A 619 -1.64 -32.41 -15.74
C GLU A 619 -2.68 -32.07 -16.82
N ILE A 620 -3.89 -31.71 -16.41
CA ILE A 620 -4.99 -31.35 -17.31
C ILE A 620 -4.70 -30.00 -17.97
N TYR A 621 -4.20 -29.04 -17.19
CA TYR A 621 -3.86 -27.71 -17.66
C TYR A 621 -2.78 -27.75 -18.74
N GLU A 622 -1.68 -28.47 -18.50
CA GLU A 622 -0.59 -28.64 -19.49
C GLU A 622 -1.09 -29.32 -20.78
N LYS A 623 -1.90 -30.38 -20.66
CA LYS A 623 -2.47 -31.07 -21.81
C LYS A 623 -3.38 -30.15 -22.63
N ASN A 624 -4.21 -29.36 -21.96
CA ASN A 624 -5.10 -28.41 -22.62
C ASN A 624 -4.30 -27.29 -23.29
N LEU A 625 -3.26 -26.76 -22.62
CA LEU A 625 -2.39 -25.72 -23.19
C LEU A 625 -1.69 -26.21 -24.47
N ILE A 626 -1.11 -27.41 -24.46
CA ILE A 626 -0.48 -28.00 -25.66
C ILE A 626 -1.50 -28.16 -26.78
N ARG A 627 -2.73 -28.59 -26.45
CA ARG A 627 -3.82 -28.71 -27.42
C ARG A 627 -4.20 -27.35 -28.00
N GLU A 628 -4.39 -26.33 -27.17
CA GLU A 628 -4.70 -24.96 -27.60
C GLU A 628 -3.61 -24.41 -28.51
N LEU A 629 -2.33 -24.58 -28.16
CA LEU A 629 -1.19 -24.18 -28.99
C LEU A 629 -1.15 -24.92 -30.33
N SER A 630 -1.49 -26.21 -30.36
CA SER A 630 -1.54 -26.98 -31.61
C SER A 630 -2.65 -26.55 -32.57
N LEU A 631 -3.71 -25.92 -32.05
CA LEU A 631 -4.84 -25.40 -32.82
C LEU A 631 -4.69 -23.91 -33.14
N ALA A 632 -3.76 -23.22 -32.48
CA ALA A 632 -3.52 -21.80 -32.68
C ALA A 632 -2.97 -21.53 -34.08
N ARG A 633 -3.48 -20.49 -34.73
CA ARG A 633 -2.94 -19.99 -35.99
C ARG A 633 -1.76 -19.06 -35.69
N PRO A 634 -0.52 -19.38 -36.12
CA PRO A 634 0.59 -18.45 -36.01
C PRO A 634 0.29 -17.16 -36.78
N LEU A 635 0.48 -16.03 -36.12
CA LEU A 635 0.37 -14.71 -36.75
C LEU A 635 1.75 -14.23 -37.19
N ASP A 636 1.81 -13.56 -38.33
CA ASP A 636 3.03 -12.93 -38.81
C ASP A 636 3.20 -11.58 -38.10
N VAL A 637 4.16 -11.52 -37.17
CA VAL A 637 4.49 -10.31 -36.41
C VAL A 637 5.42 -9.35 -37.18
N SER A 638 5.83 -9.71 -38.40
CA SER A 638 6.60 -8.83 -39.29
C SER A 638 5.73 -7.90 -40.14
N ASP A 639 4.42 -8.19 -40.23
CA ASP A 639 3.46 -7.34 -40.92
C ASP A 639 2.90 -6.26 -39.94
N PRO A 640 3.23 -4.97 -40.16
CA PRO A 640 2.81 -3.89 -39.28
C PRO A 640 1.29 -3.67 -39.24
N PHE A 641 0.51 -4.29 -40.13
CA PHE A 641 -0.95 -4.18 -40.17
C PHE A 641 -1.69 -5.21 -39.30
N TYR A 642 -1.03 -6.28 -38.83
CA TYR A 642 -1.63 -7.23 -37.87
C TYR A 642 -1.63 -6.70 -36.42
N LEU A 643 -0.81 -5.68 -36.14
CA LEU A 643 -0.80 -4.91 -34.90
C LEU A 643 -1.58 -3.60 -35.01
N ASN A 644 -2.65 -3.55 -35.81
CA ASN A 644 -3.64 -2.49 -35.66
C ASN A 644 -4.44 -2.78 -34.37
N PRO A 645 -4.17 -2.11 -33.23
CA PRO A 645 -5.18 -2.07 -32.19
C PRO A 645 -6.47 -1.55 -32.84
N PRO A 646 -7.67 -2.00 -32.40
CA PRO A 646 -8.90 -1.34 -32.82
C PRO A 646 -8.68 0.17 -32.67
N PRO A 647 -9.08 0.99 -33.67
CA PRO A 647 -8.77 2.41 -33.66
C PRO A 647 -9.13 2.94 -32.29
N TYR A 648 -8.12 3.44 -31.58
CA TYR A 648 -8.31 4.18 -30.35
C TYR A 648 -9.43 5.16 -30.67
N GLN A 649 -10.63 4.95 -30.11
CA GLN A 649 -11.60 6.01 -30.05
C GLN A 649 -10.95 7.04 -29.14
N VAL A 650 -10.19 7.94 -29.75
CA VAL A 650 -9.79 9.19 -29.15
C VAL A 650 -11.09 9.88 -28.82
N SER A 651 -11.59 9.68 -27.59
CA SER A 651 -12.44 10.69 -26.99
C SER A 651 -11.62 11.98 -27.07
N GLN A 652 -12.08 12.94 -27.86
CA GLN A 652 -11.38 14.19 -28.17
C GLN A 652 -11.11 15.10 -26.95
N ASN A 653 -11.07 14.57 -25.72
CA ASN A 653 -10.90 15.33 -24.48
C ASN A 653 -9.60 15.02 -23.73
N ALA A 654 -8.54 14.60 -24.44
CA ALA A 654 -7.22 14.35 -23.87
C ALA A 654 -6.12 15.15 -24.60
N PHE A 655 -6.37 16.43 -24.85
CA PHE A 655 -5.32 17.45 -24.85
C PHE A 655 -5.78 18.56 -23.90
N PHE A 656 -4.84 18.98 -23.05
CA PHE A 656 -4.86 20.01 -21.99
C PHE A 656 -4.65 19.47 -20.58
#